data_AF-A0A9P8MBA8-F1
#
_entry.id   AF-A0A9P8MBA8-F1
#
_cell.length_a   1.000
_cell.length_b   1.000
_cell.length_c   1.000
_cell.angle_alpha   90.00
_cell.angle_beta   90.00
_cell.angle_gamma   90.00
#
_symmetry.space_group_name_H-M   'P 1'
#
loop_
_entity.id
_entity.type
_entity.pdbx_description
1 polymer ?
#
loop_
_entity_poly.entity_id
_entity_poly.type
_entity_poly.pdbx_seq_one_letter_code
_entity_poly.pdbx_strand_id
1 'polypeptide(L)'
;MYRDISKPPPPLPSPDLTELDAGIHLLKPLSRHGEGPGVILLTPDYVDQLTITDGVPSPILKWAEEGYVVAEIQESALQRRGSQAITMALEAIAACDKCNSRSVGLVVYQPEAWKVVAPTLAQFEQIVGAVVYSRAADDDPASASIPVLQHLAGPGDNSRSPSLTVYSYPTAKPGFAVPSHASFHYNAESLSHTRNLTFLKPLMNGPYFDLEKIWDEHTYYEFADRSVEHTMSTMVAEPYVNHVPTLTGGIGRERLTEFYRNNFIFCNSANTHLELTSRTVGLDRVIDEFIFKTTHDQQVDWLLPGVPPTGRELEIPFTAVVNIRGDRLYHEHVSWDQGTALRQLGLMPEYLPFPYALPDGRGPAAGKRFEYKVPVLGVETANKMRDKNSVESNGLFGGEPPGSTLSIPNIPLFQIFRALHYPASHLPSFRAVAVDAGKSIMSLSVDPIGLPRTPPIDGRPLSARASVSPLATMIRRVWPHGPPSGDTPSRPCNRRDGPYPTIHNGVFHSYSLIQIYVMSARQEYDVIVIGAGWYGLAAARTYIELHPHEKIAILEADSTCGGTWSRDRLYPGLKSNNLYGSYEYPDFPMAQAVYGVKPGQHIPAAVLHQYLTDFATKFGVLERTRFNTRVDALEATAQNSWIVYTSPSKAAADPGPPETLHAKKVIIASGLTSQPNIPQYPGQETLESTFFHAKDFCQQRDTVKTARRAVVIGGGKSALDCAYAFATDGGSAQVDLVIRPSGQGPVWLCPSHVTPFKKVTEELLNTRLLTWFSPCPWGSEDGYSLARRFLHGTTVGRFLARTFWRLLSADVIRANGYNGHPELVKLKPWESVFWTGSGVGIHNYPSNFFHLVKQGKIRVHVADISRVGGKNVYLSDGGVLSDVDVVVCATGWDKKSAIKFVNFHPQASLAHLPEEKKDALVSQADDCILSSFPLLREQPVLRSAPKSVEPLRNYRFIVPLDHVSSCNIAYAGMVSTVSTTMFASVQALWISAFFDGKLRRGPGSQADVMQEVLLHTEFGKWRYPCGYGAELPDFAFDSVPYVDLLLNDLGLKVHRKESRLMELVAPYKPRDYRGLLEEWQEAQHWGKV
;
A
#
# COMPACT_ATOMS: atom_id res chain seq x y z
N MET A 1 1.72 21.30 38.01
CA MET A 1 0.87 21.77 39.13
C MET A 1 -0.27 22.53 38.49
N TYR A 2 -1.49 21.97 38.60
CA TYR A 2 -2.70 22.51 38.00
C TYR A 2 -3.22 23.73 38.79
N ARG A 3 -4.24 24.42 38.28
CA ARG A 3 -4.75 25.64 38.91
C ARG A 3 -5.52 25.33 40.20
N ASP A 4 -5.62 26.33 41.07
CA ASP A 4 -6.38 26.28 42.31
C ASP A 4 -7.89 26.34 42.00
N ILE A 5 -8.51 25.14 41.97
CA ILE A 5 -9.92 24.88 41.66
C ILE A 5 -10.91 25.57 42.62
N SER A 6 -10.45 26.05 43.78
CA SER A 6 -11.30 26.77 44.74
C SER A 6 -11.71 28.17 44.25
N LYS A 7 -11.16 28.60 43.11
CA LYS A 7 -11.46 29.86 42.43
C LYS A 7 -12.02 29.58 41.05
N PRO A 8 -12.95 30.40 40.54
CA PRO A 8 -13.38 30.28 39.15
C PRO A 8 -12.19 30.49 38.21
N PRO A 9 -12.13 29.78 37.07
CA PRO A 9 -11.08 29.99 36.09
C PRO A 9 -11.18 31.40 35.49
N PRO A 10 -10.05 32.03 35.08
CA PRO A 10 -10.09 33.33 34.44
C PRO A 10 -10.87 33.24 33.11
N PRO A 11 -11.60 34.30 32.72
CA PRO A 11 -12.36 34.33 31.48
C PRO A 11 -11.45 34.19 30.25
N LEU A 12 -12.05 33.85 29.11
CA LEU A 12 -11.34 33.92 27.83
C LEU A 12 -10.89 35.35 27.55
N PRO A 13 -9.68 35.56 26.98
CA PRO A 13 -9.27 36.87 26.48
C PRO A 13 -10.31 37.41 25.50
N SER A 14 -10.74 38.66 25.69
CA SER A 14 -11.63 39.34 24.75
C SER A 14 -10.81 39.88 23.58
N PRO A 15 -11.26 39.73 22.32
CA PRO A 15 -10.61 40.34 21.17
C PRO A 15 -10.51 41.86 21.29
N ASP A 16 -9.28 42.37 21.26
CA ASP A 16 -8.95 43.79 21.28
C ASP A 16 -8.49 44.21 19.88
N LEU A 17 -9.47 44.46 19.01
CA LEU A 17 -9.27 44.80 17.60
C LEU A 17 -9.07 46.31 17.45
N THR A 18 -7.91 46.72 16.92
CA THR A 18 -7.58 48.12 16.63
C THR A 18 -7.56 48.36 15.13
N GLU A 19 -8.36 49.30 14.63
CA GLU A 19 -8.25 49.78 13.24
C GLU A 19 -7.09 50.79 13.12
N LEU A 20 -6.18 50.56 12.18
CA LEU A 20 -4.99 51.39 11.92
C LEU A 20 -5.20 52.38 10.76
N ASP A 21 -5.94 51.92 9.75
CA ASP A 21 -6.49 52.66 8.61
C ASP A 21 -7.66 51.83 8.08
N ALA A 22 -8.51 52.39 7.23
CA ALA A 22 -9.66 51.67 6.68
C ALA A 22 -9.20 50.34 6.02
N GLY A 23 -9.68 49.20 6.53
CA GLY A 23 -9.30 47.86 6.04
C GLY A 23 -7.91 47.38 6.48
N ILE A 24 -7.27 48.01 7.47
CA ILE A 24 -6.04 47.55 8.11
C ILE A 24 -6.28 47.45 9.63
N HIS A 25 -6.14 46.26 10.19
CA HIS A 25 -6.47 45.97 11.59
C HIS A 25 -5.30 45.31 12.32
N LEU A 26 -5.22 45.52 13.64
CA LEU A 26 -4.29 44.84 14.56
C LEU A 26 -5.10 44.11 15.64
N LEU A 27 -4.76 42.86 15.91
CA LEU A 27 -5.33 42.05 16.99
C LEU A 27 -4.21 41.43 17.85
N LYS A 28 -4.37 41.51 19.17
CA LYS A 28 -3.44 40.93 20.16
C LYS A 28 -3.66 39.41 20.31
N PRO A 29 -2.65 38.65 20.79
CA PRO A 29 -2.78 37.21 21.06
C PRO A 29 -3.95 36.88 21.99
N LEU A 30 -4.69 35.82 21.68
CA LEU A 30 -5.81 35.27 22.47
C LEU A 30 -5.44 34.00 23.25
N SER A 31 -4.18 33.58 23.17
CA SER A 31 -3.60 32.54 24.03
C SER A 31 -3.53 33.02 25.49
N ARG A 32 -3.52 32.08 26.44
CA ARG A 32 -3.27 32.35 27.87
C ARG A 32 -1.85 32.89 28.10
N HIS A 33 -0.90 32.59 27.21
CA HIS A 33 0.45 33.16 27.21
C HIS A 33 0.43 34.68 26.97
N GLY A 34 -0.50 35.19 26.15
CA GLY A 34 -0.75 36.63 25.99
C GLY A 34 0.29 37.43 25.19
N GLU A 35 1.41 36.82 24.83
CA GLU A 35 2.46 37.37 23.96
C GLU A 35 2.95 36.33 22.95
N GLY A 36 3.48 36.79 21.82
CA GLY A 36 4.01 35.95 20.75
C GLY A 36 4.58 36.75 19.58
N PRO A 37 5.03 36.07 18.49
CA PRO A 37 5.59 36.73 17.32
C PRO A 37 4.49 37.35 16.43
N GLY A 38 4.89 38.25 15.54
CA GLY A 38 3.96 38.93 14.62
C GLY A 38 3.62 38.12 13.37
N VAL A 39 2.39 38.23 12.86
CA VAL A 39 2.01 37.70 11.55
C VAL A 39 1.15 38.73 10.78
N ILE A 40 1.44 38.91 9.50
CA ILE A 40 0.66 39.75 8.59
C ILE A 40 -0.23 38.84 7.74
N LEU A 41 -1.53 39.13 7.70
CA LEU A 41 -2.51 38.43 6.87
C LEU A 41 -2.97 39.35 5.73
N LEU A 42 -2.90 38.88 4.49
CA LEU A 42 -3.53 39.52 3.34
C LEU A 42 -4.81 38.76 3.00
N THR A 43 -5.96 39.39 3.21
CA THR A 43 -7.29 38.75 3.14
C THR A 43 -8.18 39.46 2.11
N PRO A 44 -9.25 38.80 1.60
CA PRO A 44 -10.27 39.51 0.83
C PRO A 44 -10.96 40.58 1.70
N ASP A 45 -11.71 41.49 1.09
CA ASP A 45 -12.58 42.41 1.84
C ASP A 45 -13.78 41.65 2.45
N TYR A 46 -13.98 41.75 3.76
CA TYR A 46 -15.19 41.28 4.47
C TYR A 46 -15.48 42.17 5.70
N VAL A 47 -16.75 42.19 6.13
CA VAL A 47 -17.27 43.25 7.01
C VAL A 47 -17.02 43.02 8.51
N ASP A 48 -16.90 41.76 8.96
CA ASP A 48 -16.74 41.42 10.38
C ASP A 48 -15.52 40.52 10.60
N GLN A 49 -14.46 41.14 11.10
CA GLN A 49 -13.17 40.53 11.42
C GLN A 49 -13.24 39.55 12.59
N LEU A 50 -14.27 39.62 13.44
CA LEU A 50 -14.42 38.81 14.65
C LEU A 50 -15.49 37.71 14.48
N THR A 51 -15.91 37.43 13.24
CA THR A 51 -16.86 36.36 12.91
C THR A 51 -16.29 34.96 13.20
N ILE A 52 -17.12 34.07 13.72
CA ILE A 52 -16.94 32.62 13.65
C ILE A 52 -18.06 32.06 12.76
N THR A 53 -17.70 31.45 11.62
CA THR A 53 -18.64 30.87 10.65
C THR A 53 -18.64 29.35 10.80
N ASP A 54 -19.79 28.75 11.11
CA ASP A 54 -19.95 27.30 11.31
C ASP A 54 -18.90 26.67 12.26
N GLY A 55 -18.56 27.38 13.35
CA GLY A 55 -17.54 26.96 14.32
C GLY A 55 -16.09 27.26 13.92
N VAL A 56 -15.85 27.88 12.77
CA VAL A 56 -14.52 28.22 12.25
C VAL A 56 -14.27 29.73 12.32
N PRO A 57 -13.30 30.21 13.13
CA PRO A 57 -13.01 31.63 13.23
C PRO A 57 -12.44 32.21 11.92
N SER A 58 -12.69 33.50 11.71
CA SER A 58 -11.99 34.31 10.69
C SER A 58 -10.46 34.12 10.77
N PRO A 59 -9.71 34.37 9.68
CA PRO A 59 -8.25 34.25 9.70
C PRO A 59 -7.59 35.05 10.84
N ILE A 60 -8.00 36.31 11.04
CA ILE A 60 -7.41 37.17 12.08
C ILE A 60 -7.65 36.62 13.50
N LEU A 61 -8.86 36.16 13.83
CA LEU A 61 -9.13 35.48 15.10
C LEU A 61 -8.32 34.19 15.23
N LYS A 62 -8.30 33.35 14.18
CA LYS A 62 -7.67 32.03 14.21
C LYS A 62 -6.17 32.14 14.49
N TRP A 63 -5.47 33.07 13.85
CA TRP A 63 -4.04 33.32 14.10
C TRP A 63 -3.79 33.97 15.48
N ALA A 64 -4.71 34.78 16.00
CA ALA A 64 -4.58 35.34 17.35
C ALA A 64 -4.77 34.25 18.43
N GLU A 65 -5.70 33.31 18.25
CA GLU A 65 -5.86 32.13 19.12
C GLU A 65 -4.64 31.19 19.08
N GLU A 66 -3.91 31.11 17.97
CA GLU A 66 -2.61 30.42 17.90
C GLU A 66 -1.49 31.13 18.69
N GLY A 67 -1.75 32.33 19.22
CA GLY A 67 -0.83 33.10 20.04
C GLY A 67 0.01 34.13 19.29
N TYR A 68 -0.33 34.51 18.06
CA TYR A 68 0.38 35.54 17.30
C TYR A 68 -0.19 36.94 17.56
N VAL A 69 0.65 37.97 17.40
CA VAL A 69 0.18 39.35 17.18
C VAL A 69 -0.18 39.46 15.70
N VAL A 70 -1.45 39.72 15.38
CA VAL A 70 -1.94 39.64 14.00
C VAL A 70 -2.22 41.02 13.43
N ALA A 71 -1.60 41.36 12.31
CA ALA A 71 -1.99 42.51 11.50
C ALA A 71 -2.69 42.03 10.22
N GLU A 72 -3.95 42.38 10.04
CA GLU A 72 -4.70 42.09 8.81
C GLU A 72 -4.69 43.30 7.87
N ILE A 73 -4.48 43.03 6.58
CA ILE A 73 -4.62 44.00 5.50
C ILE A 73 -5.60 43.41 4.49
N GLN A 74 -6.76 44.05 4.33
CA GLN A 74 -7.76 43.64 3.36
C GLN A 74 -7.40 44.14 1.94
N GLU A 75 -7.94 43.46 0.93
CA GLU A 75 -7.64 43.70 -0.49
C GLU A 75 -7.80 45.19 -0.90
N SER A 76 -8.89 45.85 -0.53
CA SER A 76 -9.13 47.27 -0.82
C SER A 76 -8.13 48.23 -0.13
N ALA A 77 -7.53 47.84 1.00
CA ALA A 77 -6.47 48.60 1.64
C ALA A 77 -5.14 48.40 0.91
N LEU A 78 -4.81 47.16 0.56
CA LEU A 78 -3.59 46.81 -0.18
C LEU A 78 -3.57 47.48 -1.57
N GLN A 79 -4.70 47.50 -2.28
CA GLN A 79 -4.82 48.17 -3.58
C GLN A 79 -4.64 49.70 -3.48
N ARG A 80 -5.12 50.34 -2.40
CA ARG A 80 -5.00 51.80 -2.20
C ARG A 80 -3.61 52.24 -1.73
N ARG A 81 -2.94 51.44 -0.90
CA ARG A 81 -1.68 51.81 -0.21
C ARG A 81 -0.43 51.12 -0.78
N GLY A 82 -0.58 50.01 -1.52
CA GLY A 82 0.54 49.19 -1.97
C GLY A 82 1.40 48.70 -0.80
N SER A 83 2.72 48.73 -0.97
CA SER A 83 3.68 48.31 0.07
C SER A 83 3.65 49.18 1.34
N GLN A 84 3.06 50.39 1.31
CA GLN A 84 2.92 51.21 2.53
C GLN A 84 2.02 50.53 3.57
N ALA A 85 1.04 49.70 3.16
CA ALA A 85 0.24 48.92 4.09
C ALA A 85 1.08 47.89 4.87
N ILE A 86 2.07 47.28 4.20
CA ILE A 86 3.03 46.36 4.86
C ILE A 86 3.88 47.12 5.88
N THR A 87 4.38 48.31 5.53
CA THR A 87 5.13 49.17 6.46
C THR A 87 4.30 49.50 7.71
N MET A 88 3.06 49.95 7.54
CA MET A 88 2.15 50.28 8.66
C MET A 88 1.87 49.06 9.55
N ALA A 89 1.66 47.88 8.97
CA ALA A 89 1.46 46.65 9.71
C ALA A 89 2.71 46.23 10.51
N LEU A 90 3.91 46.33 9.91
CA LEU A 90 5.18 46.04 10.60
C LEU A 90 5.45 47.03 11.74
N GLU A 91 5.20 48.32 11.55
CA GLU A 91 5.33 49.35 12.58
C GLU A 91 4.36 49.10 13.74
N ALA A 92 3.10 48.75 13.45
CA ALA A 92 2.10 48.43 14.47
C ALA A 92 2.41 47.14 15.25
N ILE A 93 2.90 46.09 14.57
CA ILE A 93 3.40 44.88 15.21
C ILE A 93 4.59 45.20 16.12
N ALA A 94 5.55 46.00 15.66
CA ALA A 94 6.74 46.37 16.43
C ALA A 94 6.45 47.31 17.62
N ALA A 95 5.39 48.11 17.55
CA ALA A 95 4.93 48.96 18.64
C ALA A 95 4.03 48.23 19.66
N CYS A 96 3.56 47.02 19.34
CA CYS A 96 2.69 46.23 20.21
C CYS A 96 3.49 45.62 21.37
N ASP A 97 3.08 45.90 22.61
CA ASP A 97 3.74 45.40 23.83
C ASP A 97 3.62 43.88 24.02
N LYS A 98 2.82 43.20 23.18
CA LYS A 98 2.64 41.73 23.15
C LYS A 98 3.47 41.04 22.08
N CYS A 99 4.22 41.78 21.27
CA CYS A 99 5.11 41.21 20.26
C CYS A 99 6.48 40.89 20.88
N ASN A 100 6.82 39.60 20.97
CA ASN A 100 8.08 39.15 21.60
C ASN A 100 9.19 38.76 20.61
N SER A 101 8.97 38.97 19.30
CA SER A 101 9.94 38.65 18.24
C SER A 101 10.01 39.75 17.18
N ARG A 102 11.17 39.89 16.53
CA ARG A 102 11.34 40.72 15.32
C ARG A 102 10.99 39.98 14.03
N SER A 103 10.90 38.65 14.08
CA SER A 103 10.54 37.82 12.93
C SER A 103 9.02 37.84 12.74
N VAL A 104 8.59 38.17 11.53
CA VAL A 104 7.18 38.27 11.13
C VAL A 104 6.88 37.26 10.02
N GLY A 105 5.77 36.53 10.16
CA GLY A 105 5.25 35.68 9.10
C GLY A 105 4.32 36.44 8.17
N LEU A 106 4.24 36.06 6.90
CA LEU A 106 3.24 36.59 5.96
C LEU A 106 2.31 35.46 5.51
N VAL A 107 1.00 35.70 5.48
CA VAL A 107 0.00 34.73 4.98
C VAL A 107 -0.93 35.43 4.00
N VAL A 108 -1.01 34.91 2.79
CA VAL A 108 -1.70 35.54 1.66
C VAL A 108 -2.83 34.63 1.20
N TYR A 109 -4.08 34.99 1.54
CA TYR A 109 -5.27 34.20 1.21
C TYR A 109 -5.82 34.47 -0.20
N GLN A 110 -5.30 35.49 -0.90
CA GLN A 110 -5.70 35.86 -2.27
C GLN A 110 -4.46 35.95 -3.19
N PRO A 111 -4.41 35.22 -4.32
CA PRO A 111 -3.23 35.20 -5.19
C PRO A 111 -2.91 36.54 -5.86
N GLU A 112 -3.90 37.41 -6.08
CA GLU A 112 -3.64 38.75 -6.64
C GLU A 112 -2.88 39.66 -5.66
N ALA A 113 -3.08 39.51 -4.35
CA ALA A 113 -2.34 40.23 -3.32
C ALA A 113 -0.85 39.85 -3.31
N TRP A 114 -0.52 38.61 -3.66
CA TRP A 114 0.88 38.16 -3.78
C TRP A 114 1.63 38.93 -4.87
N LYS A 115 1.00 39.18 -6.03
CA LYS A 115 1.61 39.91 -7.15
C LYS A 115 2.00 41.35 -6.78
N VAL A 116 1.25 41.97 -5.87
CA VAL A 116 1.54 43.33 -5.35
C VAL A 116 2.71 43.32 -4.37
N VAL A 117 2.77 42.32 -3.48
CA VAL A 117 3.71 42.33 -2.34
C VAL A 117 5.04 41.66 -2.68
N ALA A 118 5.05 40.56 -3.44
CA ALA A 118 6.25 39.76 -3.73
C ALA A 118 7.46 40.57 -4.26
N PRO A 119 7.29 41.54 -5.20
CA PRO A 119 8.41 42.36 -5.69
C PRO A 119 9.03 43.28 -4.64
N THR A 120 8.34 43.50 -3.51
CA THR A 120 8.76 44.42 -2.44
C THR A 120 9.29 43.72 -1.19
N LEU A 121 9.17 42.39 -1.09
CA LEU A 121 9.57 41.62 0.10
C LEU A 121 11.05 41.79 0.48
N ALA A 122 11.93 42.00 -0.50
CA ALA A 122 13.35 42.27 -0.27
C ALA A 122 13.63 43.58 0.51
N GLN A 123 12.63 44.44 0.71
CA GLN A 123 12.72 45.67 1.51
C GLN A 123 12.40 45.44 3.00
N PHE A 124 11.89 44.26 3.37
CA PHE A 124 11.35 43.96 4.70
C PHE A 124 12.10 42.79 5.35
N GLU A 125 13.29 43.06 5.92
CA GLU A 125 14.13 42.04 6.60
C GLU A 125 13.41 41.32 7.77
N GLN A 126 12.33 41.91 8.30
CA GLN A 126 11.50 41.31 9.34
C GLN A 126 10.67 40.13 8.84
N ILE A 127 10.32 40.07 7.55
CA ILE A 127 9.46 39.02 6.99
C ILE A 127 10.31 37.78 6.68
N VAL A 128 10.19 36.74 7.49
CA VAL A 128 11.08 35.56 7.44
C VAL A 128 10.56 34.41 6.57
N GLY A 129 9.29 34.46 6.17
CA GLY A 129 8.67 33.47 5.28
C GLY A 129 7.22 33.82 4.94
N ALA A 130 6.75 33.35 3.80
CA ALA A 130 5.40 33.61 3.30
C ALA A 130 4.59 32.34 3.03
N VAL A 131 3.29 32.37 3.32
CA VAL A 131 2.30 31.38 2.92
C VAL A 131 1.41 32.01 1.85
N VAL A 132 1.13 31.30 0.75
CA VAL A 132 0.33 31.81 -0.38
C VAL A 132 -0.72 30.79 -0.80
N TYR A 133 -1.99 31.16 -0.70
CA TYR A 133 -3.11 30.41 -1.29
C TYR A 133 -3.34 30.89 -2.73
N SER A 134 -3.30 29.97 -3.69
CA SER A 134 -3.39 30.29 -5.12
C SER A 134 -4.11 29.19 -5.90
N ARG A 135 -4.33 29.41 -7.20
CA ARG A 135 -4.89 28.44 -8.14
C ARG A 135 -3.76 27.66 -8.81
N ALA A 136 -4.03 26.43 -9.25
CA ALA A 136 -3.08 25.63 -10.03
C ALA A 136 -2.70 26.22 -11.41
N ALA A 137 -3.33 27.33 -11.83
CA ALA A 137 -3.06 28.05 -13.07
C ALA A 137 -2.46 29.46 -12.84
N ASP A 138 -2.18 29.84 -11.59
CA ASP A 138 -1.49 31.08 -11.28
C ASP A 138 0.04 30.87 -11.42
N ASP A 139 0.79 31.92 -11.81
CA ASP A 139 2.23 31.85 -12.05
C ASP A 139 3.06 31.43 -10.80
N ASP A 140 4.26 30.90 -11.04
CA ASP A 140 5.18 30.42 -10.01
C ASP A 140 5.57 31.52 -8.99
N PRO A 141 5.30 31.33 -7.68
CA PRO A 141 5.68 32.30 -6.64
C PRO A 141 7.19 32.34 -6.34
N ALA A 142 8.03 31.53 -7.00
CA ALA A 142 9.49 31.44 -6.80
C ALA A 142 10.30 32.74 -7.08
N SER A 143 9.66 33.88 -7.30
CA SER A 143 10.31 35.20 -7.42
C SER A 143 10.63 35.87 -6.08
N ALA A 144 10.18 35.32 -4.94
CA ALA A 144 10.43 35.89 -3.61
C ALA A 144 11.85 35.64 -3.09
N SER A 145 12.38 36.61 -2.35
CA SER A 145 13.70 36.55 -1.68
C SER A 145 13.72 35.76 -0.36
N ILE A 146 12.60 35.14 0.01
CA ILE A 146 12.36 34.46 1.29
C ILE A 146 11.72 33.09 1.03
N PRO A 147 11.78 32.14 1.99
CA PRO A 147 11.05 30.88 1.88
C PRO A 147 9.53 31.09 1.68
N VAL A 148 8.92 30.28 0.83
CA VAL A 148 7.49 30.30 0.52
C VAL A 148 6.84 28.92 0.70
N LEU A 149 5.64 28.89 1.27
CA LEU A 149 4.70 27.76 1.27
C LEU A 149 3.50 28.12 0.39
N GLN A 150 3.20 27.33 -0.63
CA GLN A 150 2.08 27.54 -1.53
C GLN A 150 1.01 26.47 -1.34
N HIS A 151 -0.26 26.88 -1.26
CA HIS A 151 -1.43 25.99 -1.27
C HIS A 151 -2.21 26.18 -2.56
N LEU A 152 -2.13 25.20 -3.47
CA LEU A 152 -2.83 25.17 -4.73
C LEU A 152 -4.25 24.62 -4.57
N ALA A 153 -5.24 25.46 -4.82
CA ALA A 153 -6.62 25.04 -4.98
C ALA A 153 -6.82 24.37 -6.36
N GLY A 154 -7.32 23.14 -6.36
CA GLY A 154 -7.53 22.32 -7.55
C GLY A 154 -6.42 21.28 -7.77
N PRO A 155 -6.48 20.53 -8.89
CA PRO A 155 -5.48 19.51 -9.20
C PRO A 155 -4.13 20.18 -9.53
N GLY A 156 -3.07 19.67 -8.91
CA GLY A 156 -1.70 20.10 -9.12
C GLY A 156 -0.74 19.13 -8.41
N ASP A 157 0.55 19.24 -8.68
CA ASP A 157 1.56 18.42 -8.02
C ASP A 157 2.02 19.04 -6.70
N ASN A 158 2.47 18.18 -5.79
CA ASN A 158 3.06 18.58 -4.52
C ASN A 158 4.57 18.57 -4.69
N SER A 159 5.24 19.65 -4.33
CA SER A 159 6.67 19.82 -4.59
C SER A 159 7.38 20.46 -3.41
N ARG A 160 8.70 20.25 -3.29
CA ARG A 160 9.49 20.82 -2.22
C ARG A 160 10.91 21.13 -2.69
N SER A 161 11.30 22.37 -2.52
CA SER A 161 12.64 22.90 -2.74
C SER A 161 13.09 23.67 -1.48
N PRO A 162 14.37 24.12 -1.41
CA PRO A 162 14.84 24.91 -0.27
C PRO A 162 14.12 26.26 -0.08
N SER A 163 13.57 26.84 -1.15
CA SER A 163 12.90 28.15 -1.14
C SER A 163 11.38 28.09 -1.34
N LEU A 164 10.84 27.01 -1.89
CA LEU A 164 9.41 26.86 -2.17
C LEU A 164 8.91 25.44 -1.80
N THR A 165 7.87 25.36 -0.99
CA THR A 165 7.11 24.14 -0.73
C THR A 165 5.69 24.31 -1.28
N VAL A 166 5.18 23.36 -2.06
CA VAL A 166 3.86 23.45 -2.71
C VAL A 166 3.01 22.25 -2.29
N TYR A 167 1.79 22.52 -1.82
CA TYR A 167 0.78 21.52 -1.54
C TYR A 167 -0.47 21.74 -2.39
N SER A 168 -1.02 20.68 -2.98
CA SER A 168 -2.23 20.72 -3.80
C SER A 168 -3.45 20.11 -3.09
N TYR A 169 -4.62 20.65 -3.43
CA TYR A 169 -5.90 20.26 -2.86
C TYR A 169 -6.90 19.97 -3.99
N PRO A 170 -6.87 18.76 -4.59
CA PRO A 170 -7.55 18.47 -5.86
C PRO A 170 -9.05 18.75 -5.91
N THR A 171 -9.74 18.64 -4.77
CA THR A 171 -11.19 18.89 -4.64
C THR A 171 -11.53 20.30 -4.14
N ALA A 172 -10.55 21.06 -3.66
CA ALA A 172 -10.76 22.39 -3.11
C ALA A 172 -10.81 23.45 -4.22
N LYS A 173 -11.59 24.51 -3.99
CA LYS A 173 -11.72 25.65 -4.90
C LYS A 173 -10.99 26.88 -4.33
N PRO A 174 -10.62 27.87 -5.16
CA PRO A 174 -9.93 29.06 -4.69
C PRO A 174 -10.70 29.75 -3.56
N GLY A 175 -10.00 30.20 -2.52
CA GLY A 175 -10.61 30.71 -1.27
C GLY A 175 -11.13 29.62 -0.32
N PHE A 176 -10.75 28.35 -0.47
CA PHE A 176 -11.19 27.26 0.43
C PHE A 176 -10.81 27.44 1.91
N ALA A 177 -9.81 28.28 2.20
CA ALA A 177 -9.28 28.49 3.54
C ALA A 177 -9.84 29.73 4.27
N VAL A 178 -10.82 30.42 3.67
CA VAL A 178 -11.49 31.58 4.27
C VAL A 178 -12.94 31.18 4.60
N PRO A 179 -13.35 31.11 5.89
CA PRO A 179 -14.67 30.58 6.27
C PRO A 179 -15.87 31.33 5.68
N SER A 180 -15.75 32.65 5.51
CA SER A 180 -16.79 33.50 4.92
C SER A 180 -16.92 33.36 3.39
N HIS A 181 -16.02 32.61 2.74
CA HIS A 181 -16.00 32.47 1.28
C HIS A 181 -16.79 31.25 0.80
N ALA A 182 -17.59 31.41 -0.26
CA ALA A 182 -18.50 30.37 -0.77
C ALA A 182 -17.81 29.07 -1.26
N SER A 183 -16.48 29.05 -1.37
CA SER A 183 -15.67 27.87 -1.70
C SER A 183 -15.02 27.20 -0.48
N PHE A 184 -15.35 27.63 0.75
CA PHE A 184 -14.80 27.09 1.99
C PHE A 184 -14.90 25.56 2.04
N HIS A 185 -13.81 24.90 2.48
CA HIS A 185 -13.75 23.44 2.56
C HIS A 185 -12.98 23.00 3.80
N TYR A 186 -13.69 22.81 4.90
CA TYR A 186 -13.16 22.51 6.25
C TYR A 186 -11.94 21.58 6.29
N ASN A 187 -12.03 20.38 5.70
CA ASN A 187 -10.92 19.40 5.73
C ASN A 187 -9.65 19.89 5.02
N ALA A 188 -9.80 20.73 3.99
CA ALA A 188 -8.68 21.27 3.23
C ALA A 188 -8.08 22.48 3.97
N GLU A 189 -8.94 23.33 4.55
CA GLU A 189 -8.51 24.42 5.42
C GLU A 189 -7.72 23.90 6.61
N SER A 190 -8.28 22.96 7.39
CA SER A 190 -7.62 22.37 8.57
C SER A 190 -6.25 21.77 8.24
N LEU A 191 -6.14 21.04 7.13
CA LEU A 191 -4.87 20.45 6.69
C LEU A 191 -3.87 21.54 6.24
N SER A 192 -4.35 22.56 5.52
CA SER A 192 -3.51 23.70 5.10
C SER A 192 -3.00 24.52 6.29
N HIS A 193 -3.82 24.73 7.31
CA HIS A 193 -3.46 25.45 8.52
C HIS A 193 -2.37 24.73 9.32
N THR A 194 -2.50 23.41 9.48
CA THR A 194 -1.45 22.57 10.10
C THR A 194 -0.10 22.73 9.37
N ARG A 195 -0.14 22.76 8.03
CA ARG A 195 1.02 23.00 7.16
C ARG A 195 1.59 24.42 7.30
N ASN A 196 0.74 25.45 7.46
CA ASN A 196 1.17 26.82 7.75
C ASN A 196 1.97 26.91 9.05
N LEU A 197 1.48 26.29 10.12
CA LEU A 197 2.18 26.27 11.41
C LEU A 197 3.50 25.49 11.32
N THR A 198 3.51 24.38 10.58
CA THR A 198 4.72 23.56 10.32
C THR A 198 5.80 24.36 9.58
N PHE A 199 5.39 25.28 8.71
CA PHE A 199 6.29 26.12 7.93
C PHE A 199 6.74 27.38 8.67
N LEU A 200 5.81 28.13 9.28
CA LEU A 200 6.12 29.43 9.90
C LEU A 200 6.74 29.32 11.30
N LYS A 201 6.30 28.39 12.17
CA LYS A 201 6.82 28.29 13.55
C LYS A 201 8.35 28.12 13.59
N PRO A 202 9.00 27.27 12.76
CA PRO A 202 10.46 27.16 12.73
C PRO A 202 11.19 28.42 12.25
N LEU A 203 10.62 29.16 11.29
CA LEU A 203 11.21 30.40 10.75
C LEU A 203 11.13 31.56 11.75
N MET A 204 10.07 31.58 12.56
CA MET A 204 9.78 32.63 13.54
C MET A 204 10.23 32.27 14.97
N ASN A 205 10.72 31.04 15.17
CA ASN A 205 11.03 30.43 16.46
C ASN A 205 9.85 30.44 17.45
N GLY A 206 8.63 30.18 16.97
CA GLY A 206 7.44 30.06 17.79
C GLY A 206 6.14 30.58 17.14
N PRO A 207 5.05 30.67 17.91
CA PRO A 207 4.94 30.29 19.32
C PRO A 207 4.85 28.75 19.48
N TYR A 208 5.52 28.24 20.52
CA TYR A 208 5.53 26.83 20.89
C TYR A 208 4.83 26.63 22.23
N PHE A 209 4.02 25.57 22.32
CA PHE A 209 3.25 25.23 23.51
C PHE A 209 3.47 23.75 23.86
N ASP A 210 3.46 23.45 25.16
CA ASP A 210 3.55 22.09 25.69
C ASP A 210 2.19 21.41 25.56
N LEU A 211 1.93 20.81 24.38
CA LEU A 211 0.64 20.23 24.01
C LEU A 211 0.26 19.05 24.90
N GLU A 212 1.24 18.26 25.34
CA GLU A 212 1.02 17.15 26.28
C GLU A 212 0.47 17.67 27.60
N LYS A 213 1.13 18.67 28.19
CA LYS A 213 0.69 19.29 29.44
C LYS A 213 -0.66 20.00 29.33
N ILE A 214 -1.01 20.53 28.16
CA ILE A 214 -2.35 21.11 27.90
C ILE A 214 -3.42 20.02 27.90
N TRP A 215 -3.13 18.87 27.30
CA TRP A 215 -4.05 17.73 27.27
C TRP A 215 -4.15 17.02 28.64
N ASP A 216 -3.03 16.85 29.34
CA ASP A 216 -2.99 16.34 30.71
C ASP A 216 -3.71 17.28 31.69
N GLU A 217 -3.66 18.61 31.48
CA GLU A 217 -4.49 19.57 32.23
C GLU A 217 -5.99 19.37 31.95
N HIS A 218 -6.38 19.17 30.69
CA HIS A 218 -7.80 18.98 30.33
C HIS A 218 -8.39 17.73 30.97
N THR A 219 -7.73 16.59 30.74
CA THR A 219 -8.16 15.28 31.27
C THR A 219 -8.11 15.22 32.80
N TYR A 220 -7.19 15.96 33.43
CA TYR A 220 -7.19 16.14 34.88
C TYR A 220 -8.49 16.80 35.38
N TYR A 221 -8.95 17.88 34.73
CA TYR A 221 -10.20 18.55 35.13
C TYR A 221 -11.44 17.70 34.82
N GLU A 222 -11.43 16.87 33.77
CA GLU A 222 -12.55 15.99 33.43
C GLU A 222 -12.69 14.78 34.37
N PHE A 223 -11.61 14.05 34.64
CA PHE A 223 -11.66 12.73 35.28
C PHE A 223 -11.27 12.74 36.76
N ALA A 224 -10.23 13.49 37.11
CA ALA A 224 -9.67 13.51 38.47
C ALA A 224 -10.35 14.56 39.35
N ASP A 225 -10.48 15.79 38.87
CA ASP A 225 -11.09 16.90 39.61
C ASP A 225 -12.61 17.00 39.41
N ARG A 226 -13.07 16.66 38.20
CA ARG A 226 -14.48 16.68 37.77
C ARG A 226 -15.11 18.08 37.79
N SER A 227 -14.42 19.06 37.21
CA SER A 227 -14.83 20.47 37.20
C SER A 227 -15.13 20.98 35.80
N VAL A 228 -16.43 21.01 35.46
CA VAL A 228 -16.95 21.52 34.16
C VAL A 228 -16.39 22.90 33.81
N GLU A 229 -16.32 23.82 34.77
CA GLU A 229 -15.82 25.18 34.53
C GLU A 229 -14.34 25.17 34.14
N HIS A 230 -13.52 24.38 34.83
CA HIS A 230 -12.08 24.29 34.55
C HIS A 230 -11.80 23.54 33.24
N THR A 231 -12.50 22.45 32.96
CA THR A 231 -12.51 21.75 31.66
C THR A 231 -12.84 22.72 30.52
N MET A 232 -13.96 23.45 30.63
CA MET A 232 -14.34 24.47 29.64
C MET A 232 -13.35 25.64 29.57
N SER A 233 -12.53 25.88 30.59
CA SER A 233 -11.51 26.95 30.60
C SER A 233 -10.24 26.62 29.81
N THR A 234 -10.00 25.35 29.45
CA THR A 234 -8.89 24.94 28.55
C THR A 234 -9.32 24.93 27.08
N MET A 235 -10.59 25.17 26.79
CA MET A 235 -11.13 25.23 25.43
C MET A 235 -11.16 26.66 24.86
N VAL A 236 -11.30 26.78 23.53
CA VAL A 236 -11.50 28.04 22.78
C VAL A 236 -12.93 28.61 22.93
N ALA A 237 -13.24 29.67 22.17
CA ALA A 237 -14.56 30.31 22.13
C ALA A 237 -15.65 29.42 21.51
N GLU A 238 -15.35 28.67 20.45
CA GLU A 238 -16.26 27.71 19.80
C GLU A 238 -15.58 26.32 19.67
N PRO A 239 -15.58 25.50 20.74
CA PRO A 239 -14.99 24.18 20.74
C PRO A 239 -15.94 23.09 20.21
N TYR A 240 -15.38 21.95 19.84
CA TYR A 240 -16.11 20.75 19.41
C TYR A 240 -15.55 19.49 20.07
N VAL A 241 -16.44 18.60 20.52
CA VAL A 241 -16.12 17.25 21.02
C VAL A 241 -17.08 16.25 20.39
N ASN A 242 -16.57 15.11 19.91
CA ASN A 242 -17.39 14.02 19.40
C ASN A 242 -16.86 12.63 19.78
N HIS A 243 -17.66 11.91 20.56
CA HIS A 243 -17.53 10.48 20.80
C HIS A 243 -18.10 9.71 19.59
N VAL A 244 -17.23 9.35 18.66
CA VAL A 244 -17.58 8.82 17.33
C VAL A 244 -18.58 7.63 17.37
N PRO A 245 -18.47 6.63 18.28
CA PRO A 245 -19.35 5.47 18.26
C PRO A 245 -20.78 5.74 18.74
N THR A 246 -20.99 6.80 19.53
CA THR A 246 -22.30 7.18 20.11
C THR A 246 -22.84 8.48 19.54
N LEU A 247 -22.03 9.24 18.79
CA LEU A 247 -22.30 10.60 18.31
C LEU A 247 -22.70 11.57 19.44
N THR A 248 -22.12 11.38 20.63
CA THR A 248 -22.33 12.25 21.80
C THR A 248 -21.21 13.27 21.94
N GLY A 249 -21.49 14.41 22.56
CA GLY A 249 -20.58 15.55 22.63
C GLY A 249 -21.33 16.85 22.32
N GLY A 250 -20.70 17.78 21.62
CA GLY A 250 -21.30 19.07 21.29
C GLY A 250 -20.43 19.98 20.43
N ILE A 251 -21.06 21.02 19.89
CA ILE A 251 -20.41 22.15 19.20
C ILE A 251 -20.77 23.42 19.98
N GLY A 252 -19.79 24.26 20.28
CA GLY A 252 -19.94 25.51 21.00
C GLY A 252 -20.02 25.34 22.52
N ARG A 253 -19.66 26.41 23.23
CA ARG A 253 -19.44 26.34 24.69
C ARG A 253 -20.70 26.02 25.48
N GLU A 254 -21.86 26.52 25.06
CA GLU A 254 -23.14 26.27 25.72
C GLU A 254 -23.46 24.77 25.73
N ARG A 255 -23.51 24.15 24.54
CA ARG A 255 -23.84 22.73 24.38
C ARG A 255 -22.80 21.81 25.01
N LEU A 256 -21.51 22.15 24.93
CA LEU A 256 -20.46 21.38 25.60
C LEU A 256 -20.51 21.53 27.12
N THR A 257 -20.82 22.72 27.66
CA THR A 257 -21.05 22.90 29.10
C THR A 257 -22.24 22.07 29.58
N GLU A 258 -23.32 22.01 28.80
CA GLU A 258 -24.48 21.17 29.09
C GLU A 258 -24.12 19.68 29.05
N PHE A 259 -23.48 19.21 27.98
CA PHE A 259 -23.02 17.83 27.83
C PHE A 259 -22.06 17.41 28.95
N TYR A 260 -21.05 18.22 29.27
CA TYR A 260 -20.09 17.91 30.32
C TYR A 260 -20.75 17.82 31.70
N ARG A 261 -21.68 18.72 32.00
CA ARG A 261 -22.42 18.72 33.26
C ARG A 261 -23.42 17.56 33.37
N ASN A 262 -24.16 17.28 32.31
CA ASN A 262 -25.33 16.42 32.38
C ASN A 262 -25.08 14.98 31.91
N ASN A 263 -24.04 14.74 31.11
CA ASN A 263 -23.85 13.48 30.38
C ASN A 263 -22.43 12.89 30.42
N PHE A 264 -21.41 13.62 30.88
CA PHE A 264 -20.01 13.15 30.89
C PHE A 264 -19.34 13.16 32.27
N ILE A 265 -18.91 14.32 32.76
CA ILE A 265 -17.97 14.45 33.90
C ILE A 265 -18.50 13.75 35.16
N PHE A 266 -19.75 14.01 35.51
CA PHE A 266 -20.38 13.43 36.71
C PHE A 266 -20.99 12.04 36.47
N CYS A 267 -21.08 11.59 35.22
CA CYS A 267 -21.57 10.25 34.85
C CYS A 267 -20.48 9.17 34.92
N ASN A 268 -19.20 9.55 34.98
CA ASN A 268 -18.07 8.61 35.13
C ASN A 268 -18.02 7.98 36.53
N SER A 269 -17.84 6.66 36.62
CA SER A 269 -17.75 5.94 37.90
C SER A 269 -16.59 6.45 38.76
N ALA A 270 -16.63 6.22 40.07
CA ALA A 270 -15.56 6.61 40.99
C ALA A 270 -14.22 5.90 40.70
N ASN A 271 -14.25 4.73 40.04
CA ASN A 271 -13.06 3.96 39.66
C ASN A 271 -12.64 4.13 38.19
N THR A 272 -13.21 5.09 37.46
CA THR A 272 -12.81 5.35 36.07
C THR A 272 -11.32 5.72 35.99
N HIS A 273 -10.57 5.02 35.14
CA HIS A 273 -9.12 5.18 34.97
C HIS A 273 -8.72 5.07 33.50
N LEU A 274 -7.78 5.90 33.06
CA LEU A 274 -7.21 5.89 31.70
C LEU A 274 -5.80 5.29 31.75
N GLU A 275 -5.60 4.11 31.17
CA GLU A 275 -4.27 3.50 31.03
C GLU A 275 -3.69 3.89 29.66
N LEU A 276 -2.83 4.92 29.63
CA LEU A 276 -2.17 5.38 28.40
C LEU A 276 -1.22 4.31 27.84
N THR A 277 -1.44 3.90 26.59
CA THR A 277 -0.64 2.90 25.88
C THR A 277 0.37 3.55 24.95
N SER A 278 -0.05 4.58 24.20
CA SER A 278 0.80 5.32 23.25
C SER A 278 0.32 6.77 23.11
N ARG A 279 1.24 7.68 22.79
CA ARG A 279 0.97 9.10 22.55
C ARG A 279 1.80 9.59 21.36
N THR A 280 1.17 10.27 20.41
CA THR A 280 1.83 10.93 19.28
C THR A 280 1.51 12.42 19.29
N VAL A 281 2.54 13.28 19.27
CA VAL A 281 2.39 14.74 19.39
C VAL A 281 2.77 15.40 18.05
N GLY A 282 1.85 16.19 17.51
CA GLY A 282 2.06 17.07 16.36
C GLY A 282 2.35 18.53 16.78
N LEU A 283 2.30 19.46 15.83
CA LEU A 283 2.47 20.91 16.12
C LEU A 283 1.19 21.62 16.59
N ASP A 284 0.05 20.95 16.45
CA ASP A 284 -1.30 21.46 16.72
C ASP A 284 -2.26 20.37 17.26
N ARG A 285 -1.73 19.20 17.66
CA ARG A 285 -2.55 18.07 18.13
C ARG A 285 -1.80 17.04 18.97
N VAL A 286 -2.54 16.31 19.77
CA VAL A 286 -2.13 15.09 20.47
C VAL A 286 -3.02 13.94 19.99
N ILE A 287 -2.45 12.75 19.81
CA ILE A 287 -3.16 11.51 19.51
C ILE A 287 -2.80 10.51 20.60
N ASP A 288 -3.76 10.15 21.45
CA ASP A 288 -3.58 9.18 22.53
C ASP A 288 -4.29 7.87 22.19
N GLU A 289 -3.56 6.77 22.36
CA GLU A 289 -4.09 5.42 22.42
C GLU A 289 -4.08 4.96 23.89
N PHE A 290 -5.24 4.64 24.46
CA PHE A 290 -5.36 4.28 25.87
C PHE A 290 -6.43 3.20 26.10
N ILE A 291 -6.36 2.52 27.24
CA ILE A 291 -7.40 1.59 27.69
C ILE A 291 -8.26 2.33 28.72
N PHE A 292 -9.51 2.60 28.36
CA PHE A 292 -10.52 3.13 29.27
C PHE A 292 -11.01 2.01 30.20
N LYS A 293 -10.86 2.22 31.52
CA LYS A 293 -11.32 1.28 32.54
C LYS A 293 -12.39 1.90 33.43
N THR A 294 -13.44 1.16 33.72
CA THR A 294 -14.48 1.56 34.69
C THR A 294 -15.30 0.35 35.13
N THR A 295 -15.94 0.42 36.30
CA THR A 295 -17.15 -0.37 36.56
C THR A 295 -18.36 0.37 35.98
N HIS A 296 -19.32 -0.36 35.43
CA HIS A 296 -20.60 0.18 34.95
C HIS A 296 -21.66 0.10 36.06
N ASP A 297 -21.42 0.85 37.14
CA ASP A 297 -22.24 0.91 38.37
C ASP A 297 -23.25 2.08 38.38
N GLN A 298 -23.12 3.03 37.46
CA GLN A 298 -24.10 4.07 37.15
C GLN A 298 -24.31 4.18 35.62
N GLN A 299 -25.32 4.96 35.18
CA GLN A 299 -25.61 5.15 33.76
C GLN A 299 -24.58 6.08 33.12
N VAL A 300 -23.85 5.60 32.11
CA VAL A 300 -22.76 6.33 31.44
C VAL A 300 -23.17 6.66 30.01
N ASP A 301 -24.10 7.61 29.84
CA ASP A 301 -24.80 7.84 28.56
C ASP A 301 -23.88 8.23 27.39
N TRP A 302 -22.73 8.87 27.64
CA TRP A 302 -21.77 9.17 26.57
C TRP A 302 -21.12 7.91 25.97
N LEU A 303 -20.97 6.86 26.78
CA LEU A 303 -20.37 5.57 26.42
C LEU A 303 -21.43 4.57 25.94
N LEU A 304 -22.57 4.51 26.64
CA LEU A 304 -23.63 3.53 26.48
C LEU A 304 -25.01 4.19 26.66
N PRO A 305 -25.49 4.97 25.66
CA PRO A 305 -26.73 5.73 25.76
C PRO A 305 -27.94 4.87 26.16
N GLY A 306 -28.61 5.23 27.26
CA GLY A 306 -29.82 4.58 27.76
C GLY A 306 -29.62 3.19 28.36
N VAL A 307 -28.38 2.74 28.62
CA VAL A 307 -28.11 1.44 29.24
C VAL A 307 -28.06 1.60 30.77
N PRO A 308 -28.93 0.91 31.53
CA PRO A 308 -28.90 0.98 33.00
C PRO A 308 -27.68 0.26 33.58
N PRO A 309 -27.30 0.54 34.83
CA PRO A 309 -26.13 -0.07 35.49
C PRO A 309 -26.14 -1.60 35.44
N THR A 310 -24.98 -2.19 35.14
CA THR A 310 -24.82 -3.65 35.02
C THR A 310 -23.89 -4.24 36.08
N GLY A 311 -23.16 -3.40 36.81
CA GLY A 311 -22.20 -3.81 37.86
C GLY A 311 -20.98 -4.56 37.34
N ARG A 312 -20.73 -4.55 36.03
CA ARG A 312 -19.59 -5.24 35.39
C ARG A 312 -18.43 -4.27 35.15
N GLU A 313 -17.23 -4.81 35.14
CA GLU A 313 -16.02 -4.09 34.74
C GLU A 313 -15.92 -4.01 33.20
N LEU A 314 -15.31 -2.92 32.74
CA LEU A 314 -14.98 -2.63 31.36
C LEU A 314 -13.49 -2.30 31.26
N GLU A 315 -12.79 -2.92 30.31
CA GLU A 315 -11.51 -2.44 29.78
C GLU A 315 -11.62 -2.34 28.26
N ILE A 316 -11.65 -1.13 27.71
CA ILE A 316 -11.93 -0.89 26.28
C ILE A 316 -10.77 -0.09 25.64
N PRO A 317 -10.20 -0.53 24.51
CA PRO A 317 -9.28 0.27 23.71
C PRO A 317 -9.94 1.53 23.14
N PHE A 318 -9.31 2.67 23.37
CA PHE A 318 -9.72 4.00 22.92
C PHE A 318 -8.60 4.66 22.11
N THR A 319 -9.00 5.46 21.13
CA THR A 319 -8.14 6.42 20.44
C THR A 319 -8.78 7.80 20.51
N ALA A 320 -8.07 8.78 21.06
CA ALA A 320 -8.48 10.19 21.07
C ALA A 320 -7.55 11.02 20.18
N VAL A 321 -8.13 11.88 19.36
CA VAL A 321 -7.41 12.87 18.55
C VAL A 321 -7.86 14.26 19.00
N VAL A 322 -6.94 14.99 19.60
CA VAL A 322 -7.19 16.25 20.29
C VAL A 322 -6.43 17.36 19.57
N ASN A 323 -7.14 18.27 18.93
CA ASN A 323 -6.59 19.41 18.23
C ASN A 323 -6.57 20.66 19.13
N ILE A 324 -5.41 21.31 19.17
CA ILE A 324 -5.09 22.44 20.05
C ILE A 324 -4.69 23.63 19.17
N ARG A 325 -5.23 24.80 19.49
CA ARG A 325 -4.93 26.09 18.87
C ARG A 325 -4.26 26.94 19.94
N GLY A 326 -2.99 27.32 19.72
CA GLY A 326 -2.17 27.94 20.75
C GLY A 326 -2.07 27.08 22.02
N ASP A 327 -2.70 27.54 23.10
CA ASP A 327 -2.78 26.84 24.40
C ASP A 327 -4.20 26.35 24.79
N ARG A 328 -5.09 26.17 23.80
CA ARG A 328 -6.48 25.78 24.01
C ARG A 328 -6.98 24.69 23.06
N LEU A 329 -7.78 23.76 23.57
CA LEU A 329 -8.46 22.74 22.76
C LEU A 329 -9.56 23.40 21.92
N TYR A 330 -9.68 23.01 20.64
CA TYR A 330 -10.79 23.45 19.79
C TYR A 330 -11.57 22.31 19.15
N HIS A 331 -10.99 21.13 19.01
CA HIS A 331 -11.64 20.02 18.34
C HIS A 331 -11.11 18.70 18.89
N GLU A 332 -12.01 17.84 19.36
CA GLU A 332 -11.70 16.51 19.86
C GLU A 332 -12.57 15.47 19.18
N HIS A 333 -11.98 14.34 18.78
CA HIS A 333 -12.76 13.15 18.46
C HIS A 333 -12.17 11.91 19.11
N VAL A 334 -13.05 11.14 19.76
CA VAL A 334 -12.70 9.93 20.51
C VAL A 334 -13.43 8.74 19.93
N SER A 335 -12.72 7.65 19.68
CA SER A 335 -13.26 6.44 19.07
C SER A 335 -12.85 5.18 19.83
N TRP A 336 -13.77 4.22 19.88
CA TRP A 336 -13.59 2.88 20.46
C TRP A 336 -14.53 1.89 19.74
N ASP A 337 -14.39 0.59 19.99
CA ASP A 337 -15.34 -0.40 19.50
C ASP A 337 -16.54 -0.55 20.45
N GLN A 338 -17.72 -0.08 20.02
CA GLN A 338 -18.98 -0.25 20.77
C GLN A 338 -19.35 -1.73 20.95
N GLY A 339 -18.92 -2.61 20.04
CA GLY A 339 -19.09 -4.05 20.17
C GLY A 339 -18.39 -4.60 21.40
N THR A 340 -17.12 -4.27 21.57
CA THR A 340 -16.30 -4.64 22.73
C THR A 340 -16.95 -4.25 24.05
N ALA A 341 -17.49 -3.03 24.16
CA ALA A 341 -18.21 -2.56 25.35
C ALA A 341 -19.45 -3.43 25.65
N LEU A 342 -20.32 -3.61 24.66
CA LEU A 342 -21.56 -4.41 24.79
C LEU A 342 -21.26 -5.90 25.06
N ARG A 343 -20.15 -6.44 24.55
CA ARG A 343 -19.71 -7.82 24.78
C ARG A 343 -19.28 -8.04 26.22
N GLN A 344 -18.47 -7.14 26.79
CA GLN A 344 -18.05 -7.21 28.20
C GLN A 344 -19.25 -7.05 29.15
N LEU A 345 -20.18 -6.13 28.84
CA LEU A 345 -21.42 -5.99 29.60
C LEU A 345 -22.37 -7.19 29.48
N GLY A 346 -22.15 -8.12 28.54
CA GLY A 346 -23.03 -9.26 28.30
C GLY A 346 -24.36 -8.88 27.65
N LEU A 347 -24.44 -7.68 27.06
CA LEU A 347 -25.61 -7.16 26.36
C LEU A 347 -25.60 -7.54 24.87
N MET A 348 -24.42 -7.84 24.32
CA MET A 348 -24.28 -8.38 22.96
C MET A 348 -24.51 -9.91 22.94
N PRO A 349 -25.50 -10.42 22.18
CA PRO A 349 -25.65 -11.85 21.92
C PRO A 349 -24.39 -12.42 21.28
N GLU A 350 -23.96 -13.62 21.71
CA GLU A 350 -22.83 -14.28 21.06
C GLU A 350 -23.15 -14.73 19.62
N TYR A 351 -24.43 -14.99 19.35
CA TYR A 351 -24.92 -15.41 18.04
C TYR A 351 -26.09 -14.51 17.61
N LEU A 352 -26.06 -14.05 16.36
CA LEU A 352 -27.13 -13.27 15.74
C LEU A 352 -27.77 -14.05 14.57
N PRO A 353 -29.07 -13.87 14.31
CA PRO A 353 -29.76 -14.58 13.23
C PRO A 353 -29.21 -14.17 11.87
N PHE A 354 -29.04 -15.15 10.98
CA PHE A 354 -28.67 -14.94 9.58
C PHE A 354 -29.90 -15.19 8.69
N PRO A 355 -30.49 -14.15 8.10
CA PRO A 355 -31.76 -14.25 7.36
C PRO A 355 -31.58 -14.68 5.89
N TYR A 356 -30.35 -14.79 5.40
CA TYR A 356 -30.07 -15.04 3.98
C TYR A 356 -29.82 -16.54 3.72
N ALA A 357 -29.96 -16.95 2.46
CA ALA A 357 -29.49 -18.26 2.03
C ALA A 357 -27.95 -18.30 2.03
N LEU A 358 -27.38 -19.47 2.27
CA LEU A 358 -25.94 -19.69 2.14
C LEU A 358 -25.51 -19.58 0.66
N PRO A 359 -24.23 -19.29 0.36
CA PRO A 359 -23.74 -19.17 -1.03
C PRO A 359 -23.92 -20.43 -1.90
N ASP A 360 -24.14 -21.59 -1.29
CA ASP A 360 -24.48 -22.85 -1.96
C ASP A 360 -25.99 -23.07 -2.18
N GLY A 361 -26.81 -22.05 -1.90
CA GLY A 361 -28.26 -22.08 -2.05
C GLY A 361 -29.02 -22.73 -0.89
N ARG A 362 -28.33 -23.25 0.15
CA ARG A 362 -29.02 -23.83 1.31
C ARG A 362 -29.70 -22.74 2.13
N GLY A 363 -31.02 -22.85 2.27
CA GLY A 363 -31.79 -22.19 3.33
C GLY A 363 -31.79 -23.01 4.63
N PRO A 364 -32.17 -22.42 5.77
CA PRO A 364 -32.35 -23.18 7.00
C PRO A 364 -33.54 -24.15 6.85
N ALA A 365 -33.48 -25.30 7.53
CA ALA A 365 -34.56 -26.28 7.52
C ALA A 365 -35.85 -25.71 8.13
N ALA A 366 -37.01 -26.24 7.75
CA ALA A 366 -38.30 -25.80 8.28
C ALA A 366 -38.33 -25.78 9.82
N GLY A 367 -38.72 -24.64 10.40
CA GLY A 367 -38.72 -24.43 11.86
C GLY A 367 -37.34 -24.17 12.48
N LYS A 368 -36.29 -23.93 11.68
CA LYS A 368 -34.95 -23.54 12.13
C LYS A 368 -34.52 -22.21 11.50
N ARG A 369 -33.48 -21.61 12.08
CA ARG A 369 -32.75 -20.46 11.52
C ARG A 369 -31.26 -20.74 11.55
N PHE A 370 -30.51 -20.10 10.66
CA PHE A 370 -29.06 -19.99 10.82
C PHE A 370 -28.75 -18.84 11.79
N GLU A 371 -27.70 -18.99 12.59
CA GLU A 371 -27.16 -17.93 13.45
C GLU A 371 -25.64 -17.89 13.30
N TYR A 372 -25.05 -16.71 13.08
CA TYR A 372 -23.58 -16.55 13.04
C TYR A 372 -23.06 -16.07 14.39
N LYS A 373 -21.87 -16.56 14.78
CA LYS A 373 -21.13 -15.99 15.91
C LYS A 373 -20.74 -14.55 15.57
N VAL A 374 -21.08 -13.60 16.44
CA VAL A 374 -20.75 -12.19 16.25
C VAL A 374 -19.23 -12.01 16.33
N PRO A 375 -18.56 -11.40 15.33
CA PRO A 375 -17.11 -11.31 15.26
C PRO A 375 -16.56 -10.15 16.12
N VAL A 376 -16.88 -10.19 17.41
CA VAL A 376 -16.56 -9.16 18.41
C VAL A 376 -15.94 -9.82 19.64
N LEU A 377 -14.84 -9.26 20.11
CA LEU A 377 -14.14 -9.68 21.33
C LEU A 377 -14.45 -8.72 22.48
N GLY A 378 -14.20 -9.13 23.72
CA GLY A 378 -14.37 -8.30 24.91
C GLY A 378 -13.01 -7.78 25.41
N VAL A 379 -12.70 -8.10 26.67
CA VAL A 379 -11.46 -7.69 27.36
C VAL A 379 -10.18 -8.17 26.66
N GLU A 380 -10.30 -9.17 25.79
CA GLU A 380 -9.22 -9.69 24.95
C GLU A 380 -8.60 -8.60 24.06
N THR A 381 -9.38 -7.59 23.64
CA THR A 381 -8.89 -6.47 22.83
C THR A 381 -7.92 -5.57 23.62
N ALA A 382 -8.29 -5.20 24.86
CA ALA A 382 -7.45 -4.44 25.78
C ALA A 382 -6.18 -5.20 26.17
N ASN A 383 -6.31 -6.51 26.46
CA ASN A 383 -5.15 -7.35 26.74
C ASN A 383 -4.18 -7.41 25.56
N LYS A 384 -4.68 -7.63 24.33
CA LYS A 384 -3.86 -7.67 23.11
C LYS A 384 -3.12 -6.36 22.83
N MET A 385 -3.74 -5.23 23.19
CA MET A 385 -3.15 -3.90 23.06
C MET A 385 -2.03 -3.67 24.10
N ARG A 386 -2.24 -4.09 25.35
CA ARG A 386 -1.28 -3.99 26.45
C ARG A 386 -0.07 -4.91 26.27
N ASP A 387 -0.31 -6.16 25.85
CA ASP A 387 0.71 -7.12 25.46
C ASP A 387 0.28 -7.85 24.20
N LYS A 388 1.06 -7.62 23.12
CA LYS A 388 0.90 -8.24 21.81
C LYS A 388 0.88 -9.78 21.83
N ASN A 389 1.36 -10.43 22.90
CA ASN A 389 1.39 -11.89 23.04
C ASN A 389 0.25 -12.46 23.91
N SER A 390 -0.49 -11.62 24.65
CA SER A 390 -1.45 -12.07 25.68
C SER A 390 -2.70 -12.79 25.13
N VAL A 391 -3.06 -12.49 23.88
CA VAL A 391 -4.20 -13.08 23.16
C VAL A 391 -3.73 -13.52 21.79
N GLU A 392 -4.15 -14.70 21.35
CA GLU A 392 -3.80 -15.22 20.04
C GLU A 392 -4.38 -14.33 18.92
N SER A 393 -3.53 -13.87 18.00
CA SER A 393 -4.02 -13.24 16.77
C SER A 393 -4.84 -14.27 15.98
N ASN A 394 -5.78 -13.82 15.15
CA ASN A 394 -6.55 -14.71 14.26
C ASN A 394 -7.56 -15.66 14.92
N GLY A 395 -7.76 -15.64 16.25
CA GLY A 395 -8.72 -16.52 16.94
C GLY A 395 -10.19 -16.38 16.49
N LEU A 396 -10.58 -15.26 15.88
CA LEU A 396 -11.91 -15.11 15.24
C LEU A 396 -12.02 -15.84 13.88
N PHE A 397 -10.91 -16.27 13.27
CA PHE A 397 -10.89 -17.03 12.02
C PHE A 397 -11.00 -18.56 12.22
N GLY A 398 -11.11 -19.08 13.45
CA GLY A 398 -11.45 -20.49 13.67
C GLY A 398 -11.26 -21.00 15.10
N GLY A 399 -12.16 -21.87 15.56
CA GLY A 399 -12.03 -22.62 16.82
C GLY A 399 -13.12 -22.36 17.86
N GLU A 400 -13.57 -23.42 18.54
CA GLU A 400 -14.35 -23.30 19.79
C GLU A 400 -13.42 -22.85 20.94
N PRO A 401 -13.95 -22.20 22.01
CA PRO A 401 -13.18 -21.94 23.21
C PRO A 401 -12.76 -23.26 23.91
N PRO A 402 -11.70 -23.26 24.73
CA PRO A 402 -11.18 -24.51 25.31
C PRO A 402 -12.17 -25.14 26.29
N GLY A 403 -12.73 -26.31 25.99
CA GLY A 403 -13.52 -27.05 26.99
C GLY A 403 -14.49 -28.17 26.55
N SER A 404 -14.84 -28.31 25.26
CA SER A 404 -15.86 -29.29 24.80
C SER A 404 -15.31 -30.37 23.86
N THR A 405 -15.44 -31.64 24.28
CA THR A 405 -15.14 -32.82 23.44
C THR A 405 -16.32 -33.18 22.53
N LEU A 406 -16.26 -32.83 21.24
CA LEU A 406 -16.95 -33.55 20.15
C LEU A 406 -16.41 -33.12 18.77
N SER A 407 -15.93 -34.09 17.97
CA SER A 407 -15.21 -33.84 16.71
C SER A 407 -16.09 -33.93 15.46
N ILE A 408 -16.12 -32.88 14.63
CA ILE A 408 -16.63 -32.89 13.24
C ILE A 408 -15.67 -32.05 12.35
N PRO A 409 -15.27 -32.49 11.14
CA PRO A 409 -14.22 -31.81 10.38
C PRO A 409 -14.70 -30.71 9.41
N ASN A 410 -13.93 -29.60 9.41
CA ASN A 410 -13.66 -28.64 8.33
C ASN A 410 -14.79 -28.18 7.39
N ILE A 411 -15.25 -26.95 7.62
CA ILE A 411 -15.96 -26.08 6.65
C ILE A 411 -15.12 -24.80 6.48
N PRO A 412 -14.89 -24.27 5.27
CA PRO A 412 -14.16 -23.01 5.10
C PRO A 412 -14.98 -21.83 5.61
N LEU A 413 -14.37 -20.93 6.39
CA LEU A 413 -15.08 -19.79 6.97
C LEU A 413 -15.52 -18.80 5.89
N PHE A 414 -16.83 -18.64 5.77
CA PHE A 414 -17.45 -17.41 6.24
C PHE A 414 -18.68 -17.75 7.09
N GLN A 415 -18.66 -17.26 8.33
CA GLN A 415 -19.71 -17.38 9.36
C GLN A 415 -19.90 -18.79 9.97
N ILE A 416 -19.70 -18.88 11.29
CA ILE A 416 -19.98 -20.09 12.09
C ILE A 416 -21.49 -20.20 12.26
N PHE A 417 -22.16 -20.83 11.28
CA PHE A 417 -23.61 -21.05 11.31
C PHE A 417 -24.00 -22.32 12.06
N ARG A 418 -24.79 -22.17 13.12
CA ARG A 418 -25.51 -23.29 13.76
C ARG A 418 -27.00 -23.21 13.46
N ALA A 419 -27.66 -24.37 13.38
CA ALA A 419 -29.09 -24.50 13.10
C ALA A 419 -29.87 -24.92 14.35
N LEU A 420 -30.47 -23.95 15.06
CA LEU A 420 -31.25 -24.20 16.27
C LEU A 420 -32.76 -24.36 15.96
N HIS A 421 -33.45 -25.12 16.82
CA HIS A 421 -34.91 -25.29 16.76
C HIS A 421 -35.62 -24.07 17.34
N TYR A 422 -36.71 -23.65 16.71
CA TYR A 422 -37.61 -22.66 17.27
C TYR A 422 -38.57 -23.32 18.27
N PRO A 423 -38.60 -22.92 19.57
CA PRO A 423 -39.66 -23.35 20.47
C PRO A 423 -40.98 -22.68 20.06
N ALA A 424 -42.02 -23.47 19.81
CA ALA A 424 -43.32 -22.96 19.39
C ALA A 424 -44.11 -22.39 20.58
N SER A 425 -43.91 -21.10 20.89
CA SER A 425 -44.91 -20.30 21.63
C SER A 425 -44.77 -18.81 21.32
N HIS A 426 -45.93 -18.17 21.11
CA HIS A 426 -46.16 -16.73 20.99
C HIS A 426 -45.43 -15.92 19.90
N LEU A 427 -46.07 -15.88 18.72
CA LEU A 427 -46.23 -14.64 17.95
C LEU A 427 -47.70 -14.22 17.99
N PRO A 428 -48.02 -12.98 18.40
CA PRO A 428 -49.17 -12.27 17.89
C PRO A 428 -48.77 -11.53 16.61
N SER A 429 -49.61 -11.67 15.59
CA SER A 429 -49.55 -10.97 14.31
C SER A 429 -49.39 -9.45 14.42
N PHE A 430 -48.48 -8.87 13.65
CA PHE A 430 -48.56 -7.46 13.25
C PHE A 430 -49.00 -7.35 11.79
N ARG A 431 -50.19 -6.78 11.57
CA ARG A 431 -50.57 -6.24 10.26
C ARG A 431 -51.48 -5.02 10.45
N ALA A 432 -50.94 -3.85 10.11
CA ALA A 432 -51.59 -2.54 9.93
C ALA A 432 -52.43 -1.98 11.10
N VAL A 433 -52.18 -0.71 11.45
CA VAL A 433 -53.04 0.44 11.09
C VAL A 433 -52.32 1.74 11.52
N ALA A 434 -52.73 2.85 10.93
CA ALA A 434 -52.14 4.18 11.13
C ALA A 434 -52.41 4.76 12.53
N VAL A 435 -51.66 5.83 12.79
CA VAL A 435 -51.89 6.89 13.78
C VAL A 435 -53.39 7.19 13.99
N ASP A 436 -53.86 7.13 15.23
CA ASP A 436 -54.54 8.28 15.84
C ASP A 436 -54.39 8.29 17.37
N ALA A 437 -54.64 9.46 17.96
CA ALA A 437 -54.20 9.82 19.30
C ALA A 437 -55.30 9.71 20.37
N GLY A 438 -54.83 9.59 21.62
CA GLY A 438 -55.32 10.49 22.67
C GLY A 438 -55.91 9.87 23.94
N LYS A 439 -55.41 10.41 25.07
CA LYS A 439 -56.11 10.55 26.37
C LYS A 439 -56.35 9.23 27.15
N SER A 440 -56.32 9.20 28.49
CA SER A 440 -55.98 10.20 29.51
C SER A 440 -55.89 9.53 30.89
N ILE A 441 -54.95 9.97 31.74
CA ILE A 441 -55.06 10.17 33.22
C ILE A 441 -56.03 9.26 33.99
N MET A 442 -55.55 8.45 34.97
CA MET A 442 -55.49 8.84 36.40
C MET A 442 -54.81 7.76 37.30
N SER A 443 -54.51 8.15 38.56
CA SER A 443 -53.64 7.50 39.55
C SER A 443 -54.38 6.67 40.64
N LEU A 444 -53.59 6.11 41.60
CA LEU A 444 -53.92 5.48 42.91
C LEU A 444 -53.84 3.93 42.95
N SER A 445 -53.38 3.23 44.01
CA SER A 445 -52.58 3.59 45.20
C SER A 445 -52.07 2.33 45.98
N VAL A 446 -50.79 2.31 46.36
CA VAL A 446 -50.09 1.71 47.54
C VAL A 446 -50.72 0.55 48.38
N ASP A 447 -49.99 -0.60 48.42
CA ASP A 447 -49.79 -1.65 49.49
C ASP A 447 -51.01 -2.42 50.11
N PRO A 448 -50.88 -3.49 50.98
CA PRO A 448 -49.69 -4.13 51.63
C PRO A 448 -49.66 -5.70 51.84
N ILE A 449 -48.51 -6.26 52.34
CA ILE A 449 -48.30 -7.51 53.18
C ILE A 449 -48.65 -8.91 52.55
N GLY A 450 -48.03 -10.09 52.83
CA GLY A 450 -46.81 -10.53 53.57
C GLY A 450 -46.87 -12.00 54.12
N LEU A 451 -45.76 -12.80 54.08
CA LEU A 451 -45.42 -14.10 54.77
C LEU A 451 -46.34 -15.36 54.66
N PRO A 452 -45.81 -16.62 54.59
CA PRO A 452 -45.41 -17.47 55.76
C PRO A 452 -44.21 -18.47 55.54
N ARG A 453 -43.32 -18.76 56.52
CA ARG A 453 -43.22 -19.86 57.56
C ARG A 453 -43.00 -21.35 57.13
N THR A 454 -42.07 -22.00 57.84
CA THR A 454 -41.62 -23.44 57.90
C THR A 454 -42.50 -24.31 58.85
N PRO A 455 -42.32 -25.65 59.15
CA PRO A 455 -41.11 -26.54 59.27
C PRO A 455 -41.37 -28.05 58.85
N PRO A 456 -40.81 -29.18 59.42
CA PRO A 456 -39.66 -29.46 60.34
C PRO A 456 -38.75 -30.74 60.08
N ILE A 457 -37.67 -30.90 60.90
CA ILE A 457 -37.08 -32.18 61.45
C ILE A 457 -36.32 -33.16 60.49
N ASP A 458 -35.22 -33.87 60.82
CA ASP A 458 -34.15 -33.84 61.87
C ASP A 458 -32.97 -34.82 61.47
N GLY A 459 -31.92 -35.02 62.31
CA GLY A 459 -30.95 -36.16 62.22
C GLY A 459 -29.44 -35.87 62.41
N ARG A 460 -28.84 -36.27 63.54
CA ARG A 460 -27.37 -36.37 63.88
C ARG A 460 -27.10 -37.75 64.55
N PRO A 461 -25.87 -38.26 64.92
CA PRO A 461 -24.60 -37.56 65.30
C PRO A 461 -23.22 -38.30 65.09
N LEU A 462 -22.13 -37.77 65.72
CA LEU A 462 -20.80 -38.39 66.08
C LEU A 462 -19.75 -38.67 64.95
N SER A 463 -18.41 -38.67 65.16
CA SER A 463 -17.49 -38.10 66.19
C SER A 463 -15.97 -38.33 65.89
N ALA A 464 -15.07 -37.41 66.33
CA ALA A 464 -13.66 -37.65 66.81
C ALA A 464 -12.54 -38.14 65.81
N ARG A 465 -11.20 -37.93 65.98
CA ARG A 465 -10.33 -37.11 66.88
C ARG A 465 -8.84 -37.06 66.43
N ALA A 466 -8.11 -35.97 66.79
CA ALA A 466 -6.64 -35.85 67.06
C ALA A 466 -5.60 -36.16 65.93
N SER A 467 -4.30 -35.75 65.93
CA SER A 467 -3.34 -35.09 66.86
C SER A 467 -2.25 -34.31 66.06
N VAL A 468 -1.76 -33.08 66.34
CA VAL A 468 -0.92 -32.49 67.43
C VAL A 468 0.64 -32.68 67.30
N SER A 469 1.36 -31.58 66.97
CA SER A 469 2.75 -31.14 67.38
C SER A 469 4.00 -32.04 67.12
N PRO A 470 5.30 -31.58 67.23
CA PRO A 470 5.83 -30.40 67.98
C PRO A 470 7.04 -29.55 67.44
N LEU A 471 7.20 -28.33 68.02
CA LEU A 471 8.41 -27.47 68.25
C LEU A 471 9.28 -26.98 67.04
N ALA A 472 10.02 -25.85 67.05
CA ALA A 472 10.40 -24.79 68.04
C ALA A 472 10.51 -23.39 67.33
N THR A 473 10.26 -22.20 67.91
CA THR A 473 11.07 -21.35 68.84
C THR A 473 12.45 -20.95 68.24
N MET A 474 12.95 -19.70 68.17
CA MET A 474 12.87 -18.53 69.08
C MET A 474 13.44 -17.20 68.47
N ILE A 475 13.12 -16.04 69.09
CA ILE A 475 13.81 -14.70 69.13
C ILE A 475 13.30 -13.62 68.11
N ARG A 476 12.55 -12.56 68.48
CA ARG A 476 12.90 -11.26 69.17
C ARG A 476 13.95 -10.42 68.39
N ARG A 477 13.85 -9.10 68.15
CA ARG A 477 13.38 -7.96 68.97
C ARG A 477 13.47 -6.65 68.12
N VAL A 478 12.57 -5.65 68.33
CA VAL A 478 12.88 -4.18 68.44
C VAL A 478 13.35 -3.41 67.15
N TRP A 479 13.03 -2.12 66.85
CA TRP A 479 12.33 -1.00 67.52
C TRP A 479 11.50 -0.15 66.49
N PRO A 480 10.39 0.52 66.86
CA PRO A 480 9.68 1.51 66.03
C PRO A 480 9.75 2.96 66.57
N HIS A 481 9.87 4.02 65.75
CA HIS A 481 9.48 5.41 66.11
C HIS A 481 9.31 6.33 64.88
N GLY A 482 8.60 7.46 65.05
CA GLY A 482 8.19 8.38 63.99
C GLY A 482 8.97 9.72 63.93
N PRO A 483 8.43 10.76 63.27
CA PRO A 483 9.01 12.13 63.19
C PRO A 483 8.84 12.87 64.55
N PRO A 484 9.48 14.03 64.83
CA PRO A 484 9.75 15.15 63.90
C PRO A 484 10.99 16.05 64.17
N SER A 485 11.07 17.19 63.44
CA SER A 485 11.59 18.53 63.85
C SER A 485 13.07 18.74 64.20
N GLY A 486 13.63 19.91 63.80
CA GLY A 486 14.93 20.39 64.30
C GLY A 486 15.76 21.31 63.38
N ASP A 487 15.12 22.33 62.79
CA ASP A 487 15.61 23.71 62.61
C ASP A 487 17.12 24.07 62.61
N THR A 488 17.62 24.45 61.41
CA THR A 488 18.42 25.68 61.12
C THR A 488 19.77 25.94 61.87
N PRO A 489 20.54 27.01 61.58
CA PRO A 489 20.63 27.88 60.39
C PRO A 489 22.03 27.86 59.71
N SER A 490 22.16 28.33 58.46
CA SER A 490 23.48 28.61 57.86
C SER A 490 23.56 29.83 56.93
N ARG A 491 24.17 30.90 57.45
CA ARG A 491 24.87 32.02 56.78
C ARG A 491 25.85 32.62 57.83
N PRO A 492 26.94 33.32 57.47
CA PRO A 492 27.49 33.63 56.13
C PRO A 492 29.03 33.41 55.97
N CYS A 493 29.55 33.66 54.76
CA CYS A 493 30.94 34.09 54.44
C CYS A 493 32.12 33.10 54.69
N ASN A 494 33.27 33.15 53.98
CA ASN A 494 33.76 34.14 53.00
C ASN A 494 34.81 33.60 51.99
N ARG A 495 34.81 34.19 50.78
CA ARG A 495 35.86 34.40 49.74
C ARG A 495 37.23 33.67 49.76
N ARG A 496 37.73 33.42 48.53
CA ARG A 496 39.05 33.89 48.02
C ARG A 496 39.03 34.06 46.48
N ASP A 497 39.81 35.00 45.96
CA ASP A 497 39.75 35.52 44.57
C ASP A 497 41.03 35.23 43.73
N GLY A 498 40.88 34.86 42.44
CA GLY A 498 41.79 35.05 41.28
C GLY A 498 43.28 34.60 41.32
N PRO A 499 44.10 34.84 40.26
CA PRO A 499 43.79 35.23 38.87
C PRO A 499 44.52 34.37 37.78
N TYR A 500 44.51 34.81 36.50
CA TYR A 500 45.18 34.23 35.32
C TYR A 500 46.73 34.08 35.41
N PRO A 501 47.33 33.23 34.54
CA PRO A 501 48.31 33.78 33.59
C PRO A 501 48.28 33.18 32.15
N THR A 502 48.93 33.90 31.23
CA THR A 502 49.04 33.68 29.78
C THR A 502 50.29 32.87 29.37
N ILE A 503 50.24 32.01 28.34
CA ILE A 503 51.41 31.58 27.55
C ILE A 503 51.06 31.48 26.05
N HIS A 504 51.98 31.93 25.20
CA HIS A 504 51.93 31.88 23.72
C HIS A 504 52.87 30.81 23.15
N ASN A 505 52.61 30.40 21.89
CA ASN A 505 53.47 29.69 20.91
C ASN A 505 53.37 28.16 20.83
N GLY A 506 53.26 27.61 19.60
CA GLY A 506 53.60 26.19 19.34
C GLY A 506 52.83 25.37 18.28
N VAL A 507 52.59 25.89 17.08
CA VAL A 507 52.67 25.17 15.77
C VAL A 507 52.22 23.68 15.69
N PHE A 508 51.09 23.46 15.01
CA PHE A 508 50.68 22.28 14.21
C PHE A 508 50.81 20.85 14.79
N HIS A 509 49.65 20.17 14.90
CA HIS A 509 49.41 18.86 14.27
C HIS A 509 47.93 18.76 13.86
N SER A 510 47.66 18.23 12.67
CA SER A 510 46.31 18.19 12.07
C SER A 510 45.50 16.98 12.52
N TYR A 511 44.27 17.20 13.03
CA TYR A 511 43.23 16.17 13.05
C TYR A 511 41.88 16.74 12.60
N SER A 512 41.12 15.90 11.90
CA SER A 512 39.98 16.25 11.07
C SER A 512 38.69 16.53 11.84
N LEU A 513 37.80 17.27 11.18
CA LEU A 513 36.39 17.47 11.55
C LEU A 513 35.71 16.16 11.97
N ILE A 514 35.07 16.16 13.15
CA ILE A 514 34.08 15.15 13.52
C ILE A 514 32.70 15.79 13.34
N GLN A 515 31.97 15.36 12.31
CA GLN A 515 30.52 15.62 12.21
C GLN A 515 29.80 14.79 13.27
N ILE A 516 28.92 15.42 14.05
CA ILE A 516 27.98 14.70 14.92
C ILE A 516 26.82 14.23 14.04
N TYR A 517 26.81 12.95 13.72
CA TYR A 517 25.68 12.28 13.07
C TYR A 517 24.52 12.11 14.06
N VAL A 518 23.33 12.61 13.71
CA VAL A 518 22.10 12.18 14.38
C VAL A 518 21.77 10.78 13.89
N MET A 519 22.03 9.76 14.72
CA MET A 519 21.70 8.37 14.39
C MET A 519 20.22 8.13 14.62
N SER A 520 19.42 8.15 13.54
CA SER A 520 18.12 7.49 13.55
C SER A 520 18.31 5.98 13.73
N ALA A 521 17.35 5.31 14.39
CA ALA A 521 17.38 3.86 14.54
C ALA A 521 17.30 3.18 13.15
N ARG A 522 18.32 2.39 12.79
CA ARG A 522 18.37 1.70 11.49
C ARG A 522 17.29 0.63 11.42
N GLN A 523 16.45 0.67 10.38
CA GLN A 523 15.46 -0.37 10.12
C GLN A 523 16.12 -1.53 9.34
N GLU A 524 16.67 -2.49 10.09
CA GLU A 524 17.31 -3.69 9.53
C GLU A 524 16.28 -4.81 9.28
N TYR A 525 16.47 -5.56 8.19
CA TYR A 525 15.69 -6.72 7.78
C TYR A 525 16.60 -7.92 7.48
N ASP A 526 16.08 -9.13 7.63
CA ASP A 526 16.77 -10.33 7.16
C ASP A 526 16.63 -10.47 5.64
N VAL A 527 15.42 -10.24 5.10
CA VAL A 527 15.14 -10.28 3.66
C VAL A 527 14.26 -9.11 3.22
N ILE A 528 14.59 -8.52 2.07
CA ILE A 528 13.67 -7.64 1.34
C ILE A 528 13.30 -8.28 -0.01
N VAL A 529 12.01 -8.39 -0.29
CA VAL A 529 11.45 -8.80 -1.59
C VAL A 529 10.97 -7.56 -2.34
N ILE A 530 11.39 -7.39 -3.59
CA ILE A 530 11.14 -6.18 -4.38
C ILE A 530 10.12 -6.50 -5.47
N GLY A 531 8.88 -6.05 -5.29
CA GLY A 531 7.70 -6.35 -6.11
C GLY A 531 6.78 -7.39 -5.47
N ALA A 532 5.48 -7.14 -5.49
CA ALA A 532 4.40 -8.00 -4.99
C ALA A 532 3.55 -8.57 -6.15
N GLY A 533 4.18 -8.89 -7.27
CA GLY A 533 3.60 -9.68 -8.36
C GLY A 533 3.70 -11.20 -8.13
N TRP A 534 3.29 -12.01 -9.11
CA TRP A 534 3.25 -13.49 -9.02
C TRP A 534 4.50 -14.14 -8.39
N TYR A 535 5.69 -13.71 -8.78
CA TYR A 535 6.95 -14.25 -8.27
C TYR A 535 7.32 -13.71 -6.89
N GLY A 536 7.05 -12.43 -6.61
CA GLY A 536 7.32 -11.81 -5.32
C GLY A 536 6.41 -12.33 -4.22
N LEU A 537 5.11 -12.52 -4.51
CA LEU A 537 4.17 -13.14 -3.58
C LEU A 537 4.54 -14.60 -3.28
N ALA A 538 4.99 -15.36 -4.28
CA ALA A 538 5.47 -16.73 -4.07
C ALA A 538 6.74 -16.75 -3.21
N ALA A 539 7.74 -15.93 -3.56
CA ALA A 539 8.99 -15.82 -2.80
C ALA A 539 8.75 -15.40 -1.34
N ALA A 540 7.90 -14.40 -1.13
CA ALA A 540 7.54 -13.93 0.21
C ALA A 540 6.81 -15.02 1.02
N ARG A 541 5.77 -15.66 0.46
CA ARG A 541 5.09 -16.79 1.12
C ARG A 541 6.09 -17.87 1.54
N THR A 542 6.87 -18.38 0.58
CA THR A 542 7.77 -19.51 0.83
C THR A 542 8.85 -19.14 1.85
N TYR A 543 9.37 -17.90 1.81
CA TYR A 543 10.32 -17.46 2.82
C TYR A 543 9.70 -17.33 4.20
N ILE A 544 8.48 -16.78 4.32
CA ILE A 544 7.73 -16.66 5.59
C ILE A 544 7.43 -18.04 6.19
N GLU A 545 6.98 -19.00 5.40
CA GLU A 545 6.65 -20.36 5.85
C GLU A 545 7.90 -21.15 6.30
N LEU A 546 9.07 -20.88 5.71
CA LEU A 546 10.35 -21.51 6.10
C LEU A 546 11.09 -20.78 7.23
N HIS A 547 10.90 -19.46 7.37
CA HIS A 547 11.65 -18.60 8.30
C HIS A 547 10.70 -17.73 9.13
N PRO A 548 9.78 -18.31 9.93
CA PRO A 548 8.73 -17.56 10.63
C PRO A 548 9.25 -16.57 11.70
N HIS A 549 10.54 -16.67 12.06
CA HIS A 549 11.21 -15.78 13.01
C HIS A 549 12.05 -14.68 12.35
N GLU A 550 12.27 -14.73 11.04
CA GLU A 550 13.06 -13.73 10.32
C GLU A 550 12.22 -12.53 9.89
N LYS A 551 12.82 -11.34 9.93
CA LYS A 551 12.16 -10.08 9.63
C LYS A 551 12.24 -9.80 8.13
N ILE A 552 11.14 -10.08 7.43
CA ILE A 552 10.96 -9.84 5.99
C ILE A 552 10.09 -8.60 5.72
N ALA A 553 10.42 -7.85 4.68
CA ALA A 553 9.54 -6.84 4.08
C ALA A 553 9.40 -7.07 2.57
N ILE A 554 8.24 -6.70 2.03
CA ILE A 554 7.98 -6.65 0.59
C ILE A 554 7.79 -5.19 0.21
N LEU A 555 8.45 -4.72 -0.85
CA LEU A 555 8.36 -3.34 -1.34
C LEU A 555 7.65 -3.35 -2.70
N GLU A 556 6.49 -2.69 -2.81
CA GLU A 556 5.70 -2.64 -4.04
C GLU A 556 5.51 -1.18 -4.49
N ALA A 557 5.78 -0.92 -5.76
CA ALA A 557 5.67 0.39 -6.37
C ALA A 557 4.22 0.74 -6.75
N ASP A 558 3.37 -0.23 -7.06
CA ASP A 558 1.93 0.04 -7.25
C ASP A 558 1.20 0.25 -5.91
N SER A 559 -0.04 0.73 -5.95
CA SER A 559 -0.86 0.91 -4.74
C SER A 559 -1.52 -0.38 -4.23
N THR A 560 -1.36 -1.48 -4.95
CA THR A 560 -1.89 -2.81 -4.61
C THR A 560 -0.97 -3.92 -5.13
N CYS A 561 -1.03 -5.11 -4.53
CA CYS A 561 -0.29 -6.27 -5.04
C CYS A 561 -0.89 -6.80 -6.36
N GLY A 562 -0.20 -7.75 -6.98
CA GLY A 562 -0.60 -8.42 -8.24
C GLY A 562 0.30 -8.11 -9.44
N GLY A 563 1.17 -7.10 -9.34
CA GLY A 563 2.10 -6.73 -10.41
C GLY A 563 1.35 -6.31 -11.69
N THR A 564 1.46 -7.08 -12.78
CA THR A 564 0.66 -6.85 -14.00
C THR A 564 -0.85 -6.93 -13.75
N TRP A 565 -1.28 -7.63 -12.69
CA TRP A 565 -2.67 -7.73 -12.24
C TRP A 565 -3.00 -6.77 -11.09
N SER A 566 -2.14 -5.79 -10.80
CA SER A 566 -2.44 -4.69 -9.87
C SER A 566 -3.64 -3.89 -10.35
N ARG A 567 -4.44 -3.38 -9.40
CA ARG A 567 -5.61 -2.53 -9.65
C ARG A 567 -5.30 -1.32 -10.54
N ASP A 568 -4.08 -0.78 -10.41
CA ASP A 568 -3.59 0.37 -11.18
C ASP A 568 -3.38 0.08 -12.68
N ARG A 569 -3.44 -1.20 -13.11
CA ARG A 569 -3.12 -1.64 -14.49
C ARG A 569 -4.29 -2.34 -15.19
N LEU A 570 -5.47 -2.43 -14.54
CA LEU A 570 -6.63 -3.17 -15.06
C LEU A 570 -7.41 -2.32 -16.09
N TYR A 571 -7.19 -2.56 -17.38
CA TYR A 571 -7.91 -1.88 -18.47
C TYR A 571 -9.14 -2.68 -18.97
N PRO A 572 -10.07 -2.05 -19.73
CA PRO A 572 -11.31 -2.69 -20.18
C PRO A 572 -11.08 -4.00 -20.94
N GLY A 573 -11.88 -5.02 -20.62
CA GLY A 573 -11.85 -6.32 -21.29
C GLY A 573 -10.65 -7.24 -20.96
N LEU A 574 -9.67 -6.80 -20.15
CA LEU A 574 -8.47 -7.58 -19.82
C LEU A 574 -8.81 -8.92 -19.12
N LYS A 575 -8.18 -9.99 -19.60
CA LYS A 575 -8.28 -11.37 -19.08
C LYS A 575 -6.96 -12.11 -19.27
N SER A 576 -6.77 -13.21 -18.54
CA SER A 576 -5.68 -14.17 -18.82
C SER A 576 -5.77 -14.75 -20.24
N ASN A 577 -4.60 -15.07 -20.82
CA ASN A 577 -4.53 -16.00 -21.96
C ASN A 577 -4.94 -17.41 -21.53
N ASN A 578 -4.49 -17.83 -20.34
CA ASN A 578 -4.79 -19.12 -19.72
C ASN A 578 -6.30 -19.28 -19.40
N LEU A 579 -6.75 -20.53 -19.37
CA LEU A 579 -8.06 -20.94 -18.87
C LEU A 579 -8.04 -21.25 -17.36
N TYR A 580 -9.22 -21.32 -16.76
CA TYR A 580 -9.44 -21.79 -15.39
C TYR A 580 -8.70 -23.12 -15.10
N GLY A 581 -7.96 -23.17 -13.99
CA GLY A 581 -7.19 -24.35 -13.55
C GLY A 581 -5.82 -24.55 -14.23
N SER A 582 -5.36 -23.61 -15.05
CA SER A 582 -3.96 -23.56 -15.54
C SER A 582 -3.18 -22.33 -15.04
N TYR A 583 -3.80 -21.41 -14.30
CA TYR A 583 -3.21 -20.15 -13.83
C TYR A 583 -3.61 -19.84 -12.38
N GLU A 584 -3.11 -20.67 -11.47
CA GLU A 584 -3.29 -20.62 -10.01
C GLU A 584 -1.99 -21.10 -9.32
N TYR A 585 -1.82 -20.81 -8.03
CA TYR A 585 -0.78 -21.40 -7.18
C TYR A 585 -1.18 -22.83 -6.73
N PRO A 586 -0.22 -23.76 -6.60
CA PRO A 586 -0.49 -25.18 -6.26
C PRO A 586 -1.31 -25.41 -4.98
N ASP A 587 -0.98 -24.68 -3.91
CA ASP A 587 -1.56 -24.82 -2.56
C ASP A 587 -2.66 -23.80 -2.26
N PHE A 588 -3.03 -23.00 -3.27
CA PHE A 588 -4.14 -22.05 -3.18
C PHE A 588 -5.00 -22.11 -4.46
N PRO A 589 -5.76 -23.19 -4.68
CA PRO A 589 -6.55 -23.34 -5.91
C PRO A 589 -7.62 -22.26 -6.05
N MET A 590 -7.89 -21.83 -7.27
CA MET A 590 -8.92 -20.85 -7.59
C MET A 590 -10.31 -21.49 -7.45
N ALA A 591 -10.86 -21.53 -6.23
CA ALA A 591 -12.17 -22.12 -5.98
C ALA A 591 -13.30 -21.39 -6.75
N GLN A 592 -13.95 -22.09 -7.69
CA GLN A 592 -15.08 -21.56 -8.48
C GLN A 592 -16.19 -20.93 -7.61
N ALA A 593 -16.45 -21.44 -6.41
CA ALA A 593 -17.45 -20.90 -5.48
C ALA A 593 -17.09 -19.52 -4.90
N VAL A 594 -15.80 -19.15 -4.89
CA VAL A 594 -15.29 -17.86 -4.42
C VAL A 594 -15.12 -16.88 -5.60
N TYR A 595 -14.51 -17.36 -6.69
CA TYR A 595 -14.05 -16.50 -7.78
C TYR A 595 -14.99 -16.46 -9.01
N GLY A 596 -16.02 -17.31 -9.05
CA GLY A 596 -17.06 -17.32 -10.10
C GLY A 596 -16.63 -17.84 -11.48
N VAL A 597 -15.33 -18.10 -11.70
CA VAL A 597 -14.79 -18.56 -12.99
C VAL A 597 -15.00 -20.07 -13.15
N LYS A 598 -15.53 -20.48 -14.31
CA LYS A 598 -15.87 -21.87 -14.63
C LYS A 598 -14.80 -22.52 -15.52
N PRO A 599 -14.66 -23.85 -15.51
CA PRO A 599 -13.85 -24.58 -16.49
C PRO A 599 -14.15 -24.14 -17.93
N GLY A 600 -13.08 -23.94 -18.72
CA GLY A 600 -13.19 -23.45 -20.11
C GLY A 600 -13.35 -21.93 -20.26
N GLN A 601 -13.37 -21.15 -19.16
CA GLN A 601 -13.36 -19.69 -19.20
C GLN A 601 -11.95 -19.12 -18.98
N HIS A 602 -11.66 -18.01 -19.63
CA HIS A 602 -10.52 -17.13 -19.30
C HIS A 602 -10.84 -16.34 -18.04
N ILE A 603 -9.80 -16.07 -17.23
CA ILE A 603 -9.92 -15.47 -15.91
C ILE A 603 -9.93 -13.94 -16.06
N PRO A 604 -10.97 -13.21 -15.60
CA PRO A 604 -11.00 -11.75 -15.66
C PRO A 604 -9.91 -11.11 -14.81
N ALA A 605 -9.37 -9.97 -15.26
CA ALA A 605 -8.26 -9.31 -14.57
C ALA A 605 -8.58 -8.91 -13.12
N ALA A 606 -9.80 -8.44 -12.86
CA ALA A 606 -10.28 -8.13 -11.50
C ALA A 606 -10.36 -9.37 -10.59
N VAL A 607 -10.66 -10.54 -11.16
CA VAL A 607 -10.66 -11.82 -10.41
C VAL A 607 -9.24 -12.27 -10.10
N LEU A 608 -8.28 -12.04 -11.00
CA LEU A 608 -6.85 -12.30 -10.73
C LEU A 608 -6.29 -11.33 -9.69
N HIS A 609 -6.66 -10.06 -9.74
CA HIS A 609 -6.34 -9.08 -8.70
C HIS A 609 -6.83 -9.55 -7.33
N GLN A 610 -8.10 -9.95 -7.25
CA GLN A 610 -8.70 -10.50 -6.03
C GLN A 610 -7.96 -11.75 -5.56
N TYR A 611 -7.81 -12.76 -6.42
CA TYR A 611 -7.12 -14.02 -6.12
C TYR A 611 -5.69 -13.82 -5.58
N LEU A 612 -4.92 -12.89 -6.15
CA LEU A 612 -3.57 -12.58 -5.69
C LEU A 612 -3.57 -11.79 -4.37
N THR A 613 -4.60 -10.96 -4.13
CA THR A 613 -4.81 -10.28 -2.84
C THR A 613 -5.20 -11.27 -1.74
N ASP A 614 -6.11 -12.21 -2.04
CA ASP A 614 -6.57 -13.25 -1.12
C ASP A 614 -5.42 -14.22 -0.78
N PHE A 615 -4.58 -14.57 -1.76
CA PHE A 615 -3.33 -15.31 -1.53
C PHE A 615 -2.37 -14.52 -0.61
N ALA A 616 -2.10 -13.25 -0.93
CA ALA A 616 -1.21 -12.42 -0.13
C ALA A 616 -1.71 -12.26 1.32
N THR A 617 -3.03 -12.17 1.52
CA THR A 617 -3.67 -12.09 2.83
C THR A 617 -3.54 -13.40 3.59
N LYS A 618 -3.89 -14.54 2.97
CA LYS A 618 -3.86 -15.87 3.62
C LYS A 618 -2.48 -16.21 4.17
N PHE A 619 -1.42 -15.87 3.45
CA PHE A 619 -0.04 -16.27 3.76
C PHE A 619 0.79 -15.15 4.42
N GLY A 620 0.14 -14.11 4.94
CA GLY A 620 0.80 -13.04 5.70
C GLY A 620 1.73 -12.13 4.87
N VAL A 621 1.60 -12.15 3.54
CA VAL A 621 2.44 -11.31 2.67
C VAL A 621 1.90 -9.88 2.64
N LEU A 622 0.58 -9.70 2.73
CA LEU A 622 -0.06 -8.38 2.54
C LEU A 622 0.33 -7.38 3.63
N GLU A 623 0.27 -7.76 4.91
CA GLU A 623 0.62 -6.89 6.05
C GLU A 623 2.13 -6.62 6.15
N ARG A 624 2.96 -7.41 5.45
CA ARG A 624 4.40 -7.21 5.30
C ARG A 624 4.76 -6.41 4.04
N THR A 625 3.77 -6.02 3.23
CA THR A 625 3.96 -5.28 1.97
C THR A 625 3.82 -3.77 2.18
N ARG A 626 4.90 -3.04 1.86
CA ARG A 626 4.93 -1.57 1.77
C ARG A 626 4.56 -1.14 0.36
N PHE A 627 3.32 -0.73 0.17
CA PHE A 627 2.80 -0.21 -1.10
C PHE A 627 3.30 1.22 -1.40
N ASN A 628 3.15 1.63 -2.66
CA ASN A 628 3.63 2.91 -3.19
C ASN A 628 5.13 3.20 -2.93
N THR A 629 5.93 2.16 -2.67
CA THR A 629 7.35 2.24 -2.29
C THR A 629 8.19 1.69 -3.44
N ARG A 630 8.70 2.57 -4.31
CA ARG A 630 9.61 2.19 -5.40
C ARG A 630 11.01 1.98 -4.82
N VAL A 631 11.70 0.91 -5.24
CA VAL A 631 13.15 0.76 -5.03
C VAL A 631 13.87 1.41 -6.22
N ASP A 632 14.72 2.38 -5.94
CA ASP A 632 15.49 3.11 -6.95
C ASP A 632 16.91 2.56 -7.10
N ALA A 633 17.52 2.10 -5.99
CA ALA A 633 18.86 1.54 -6.01
C ALA A 633 19.10 0.47 -4.93
N LEU A 634 20.03 -0.43 -5.23
CA LEU A 634 20.61 -1.42 -4.32
C LEU A 634 22.11 -1.21 -4.24
N GLU A 635 22.64 -1.11 -3.02
CA GLU A 635 24.07 -1.00 -2.75
C GLU A 635 24.56 -2.19 -1.94
N ALA A 636 25.62 -2.85 -2.44
CA ALA A 636 26.29 -3.91 -1.71
C ALA A 636 27.27 -3.32 -0.68
N THR A 637 27.22 -3.85 0.54
CA THR A 637 28.08 -3.42 1.67
C THR A 637 29.26 -4.38 1.87
N ALA A 638 30.32 -3.89 2.52
CA ALA A 638 31.48 -4.70 2.90
C ALA A 638 31.13 -5.87 3.85
N GLN A 639 29.98 -5.83 4.52
CA GLN A 639 29.47 -6.86 5.44
C GLN A 639 28.65 -7.96 4.74
N ASN A 640 28.69 -8.04 3.40
CA ASN A 640 27.86 -8.96 2.60
C ASN A 640 26.35 -8.79 2.85
N SER A 641 25.93 -7.53 3.03
CA SER A 641 24.53 -7.10 3.20
C SER A 641 24.19 -5.96 2.24
N TRP A 642 22.94 -5.51 2.24
CA TRP A 642 22.39 -4.57 1.26
C TRP A 642 21.86 -3.29 1.92
N ILE A 643 22.14 -2.16 1.28
CA ILE A 643 21.40 -0.91 1.48
C ILE A 643 20.40 -0.80 0.32
N VAL A 644 19.14 -0.51 0.65
CA VAL A 644 18.02 -0.42 -0.29
C VAL A 644 17.48 1.01 -0.26
N TYR A 645 17.68 1.73 -1.36
CA TYR A 645 17.21 3.11 -1.51
C TYR A 645 15.83 3.13 -2.15
N THR A 646 14.90 3.84 -1.52
CA THR A 646 13.50 3.85 -1.92
C THR A 646 12.94 5.27 -2.03
N SER A 647 11.90 5.43 -2.84
CA SER A 647 11.13 6.66 -2.94
C SER A 647 9.64 6.38 -3.18
N PRO A 648 8.75 7.34 -2.87
CA PRO A 648 7.34 7.26 -3.25
C PRO A 648 7.18 7.09 -4.77
N SER A 649 6.38 6.10 -5.16
CA SER A 649 6.17 5.74 -6.57
C SER A 649 5.10 6.57 -7.27
N LYS A 650 4.08 6.99 -6.52
CA LYS A 650 3.02 7.92 -6.93
C LYS A 650 3.28 9.28 -6.28
N ALA A 651 2.88 10.35 -6.94
CA ALA A 651 2.71 11.65 -6.31
C ALA A 651 1.54 11.56 -5.30
N ALA A 652 1.85 11.17 -4.07
CA ALA A 652 0.99 11.42 -2.93
C ALA A 652 0.90 12.94 -2.69
N ALA A 653 -0.11 13.38 -1.93
CA ALA A 653 -0.22 14.79 -1.53
C ALA A 653 0.90 15.26 -0.57
N ASP A 654 1.78 14.34 -0.19
CA ASP A 654 3.09 14.58 0.42
C ASP A 654 3.95 13.33 0.11
N PRO A 655 4.79 13.33 -0.94
CA PRO A 655 5.73 12.25 -1.17
C PRO A 655 6.82 12.36 -0.10
N GLY A 656 6.68 11.57 0.97
CA GLY A 656 7.65 11.50 2.07
C GLY A 656 9.08 11.30 1.56
N PRO A 657 10.10 11.71 2.35
CA PRO A 657 11.48 11.72 1.91
C PRO A 657 11.93 10.33 1.44
N PRO A 658 12.84 10.24 0.46
CA PRO A 658 13.47 8.98 0.09
C PRO A 658 14.03 8.26 1.31
N GLU A 659 13.71 6.97 1.45
CA GLU A 659 14.01 6.18 2.64
C GLU A 659 15.08 5.13 2.33
N THR A 660 16.00 4.96 3.28
CA THR A 660 17.11 4.02 3.21
C THR A 660 16.86 2.86 4.17
N LEU A 661 16.73 1.65 3.62
CA LEU A 661 16.53 0.41 4.36
C LEU A 661 17.78 -0.47 4.33
N HIS A 662 17.91 -1.38 5.28
CA HIS A 662 19.02 -2.34 5.33
C HIS A 662 18.48 -3.78 5.32
N ALA A 663 19.10 -4.67 4.53
CA ALA A 663 18.71 -6.08 4.43
C ALA A 663 19.91 -7.02 4.35
N LYS A 664 19.87 -8.20 4.98
CA LYS A 664 20.92 -9.22 4.81
C LYS A 664 20.86 -9.85 3.41
N LYS A 665 19.66 -10.20 2.93
CA LYS A 665 19.41 -10.80 1.62
C LYS A 665 18.36 -9.99 0.83
N VAL A 666 18.40 -10.03 -0.50
CA VAL A 666 17.39 -9.39 -1.38
C VAL A 666 16.88 -10.31 -2.48
N ILE A 667 15.56 -10.31 -2.70
CA ILE A 667 14.89 -11.02 -3.80
C ILE A 667 14.28 -9.99 -4.75
N ILE A 668 14.79 -9.92 -5.97
CA ILE A 668 14.33 -8.97 -7.00
C ILE A 668 13.22 -9.63 -7.83
N ALA A 669 11.98 -9.20 -7.62
CA ALA A 669 10.76 -9.71 -8.27
C ALA A 669 10.01 -8.63 -9.07
N SER A 670 10.73 -7.62 -9.58
CA SER A 670 10.20 -6.42 -10.25
C SER A 670 9.53 -6.66 -11.61
N GLY A 671 9.70 -7.86 -12.18
CA GLY A 671 9.06 -8.34 -13.40
C GLY A 671 9.52 -7.67 -14.71
N LEU A 672 9.05 -8.22 -15.84
CA LEU A 672 9.44 -7.84 -17.21
C LEU A 672 8.49 -6.85 -17.91
N THR A 673 7.53 -6.28 -17.17
CA THR A 673 6.43 -5.45 -17.70
C THR A 673 6.20 -4.19 -16.85
N SER A 674 7.32 -3.55 -16.47
CA SER A 674 7.33 -2.38 -15.57
C SER A 674 7.82 -1.10 -16.24
N GLN A 675 8.83 -1.18 -17.12
CA GLN A 675 9.36 -0.05 -17.90
C GLN A 675 8.79 -0.06 -19.33
N PRO A 676 7.91 0.90 -19.70
CA PRO A 676 7.28 0.92 -21.02
C PRO A 676 8.26 1.33 -22.12
N ASN A 677 8.25 0.64 -23.25
CA ASN A 677 9.03 1.06 -24.43
C ASN A 677 8.20 2.04 -25.26
N ILE A 678 8.32 3.35 -24.99
CA ILE A 678 7.57 4.40 -25.68
C ILE A 678 8.44 5.00 -26.80
N PRO A 679 8.13 4.78 -28.09
CA PRO A 679 8.88 5.41 -29.17
C PRO A 679 8.63 6.93 -29.20
N GLN A 680 9.66 7.67 -29.60
CA GLN A 680 9.55 9.10 -29.92
C GLN A 680 9.35 9.26 -31.42
N TYR A 681 8.35 10.05 -31.83
CA TYR A 681 8.05 10.32 -33.22
C TYR A 681 8.32 11.79 -33.57
N PRO A 682 8.86 12.10 -34.76
CA PRO A 682 8.96 13.49 -35.22
C PRO A 682 7.59 14.17 -35.24
N GLY A 683 7.48 15.41 -34.76
CA GLY A 683 6.23 16.18 -34.73
C GLY A 683 5.30 15.88 -33.55
N GLN A 684 5.70 15.00 -32.63
CA GLN A 684 4.91 14.59 -31.45
C GLN A 684 4.60 15.73 -30.49
N GLU A 685 5.42 16.77 -30.47
CA GLU A 685 5.18 18.02 -29.75
C GLU A 685 3.98 18.83 -30.27
N THR A 686 3.50 18.54 -31.49
CA THR A 686 2.31 19.15 -32.09
C THR A 686 1.08 18.23 -32.10
N LEU A 687 1.17 17.04 -31.49
CA LEU A 687 0.10 16.05 -31.51
C LEU A 687 -1.02 16.43 -30.53
N GLU A 688 -2.21 16.69 -31.06
CA GLU A 688 -3.43 17.00 -30.30
C GLU A 688 -4.14 15.73 -29.77
N SER A 689 -3.82 14.56 -30.33
CA SER A 689 -4.39 13.27 -29.95
C SER A 689 -3.90 12.83 -28.56
N THR A 690 -4.76 12.16 -27.79
CA THR A 690 -4.34 11.56 -26.51
C THR A 690 -3.34 10.43 -26.78
N PHE A 691 -2.08 10.60 -26.35
CA PHE A 691 -0.97 9.68 -26.62
C PHE A 691 -0.49 9.00 -25.33
N PHE A 692 -0.53 7.66 -25.27
CA PHE A 692 -0.11 6.91 -24.07
C PHE A 692 0.38 5.48 -24.40
N HIS A 693 1.10 4.87 -23.46
CA HIS A 693 1.49 3.46 -23.57
C HIS A 693 0.41 2.54 -22.99
N ALA A 694 0.26 1.32 -23.49
CA ALA A 694 -0.74 0.34 -23.02
C ALA A 694 -0.65 0.00 -21.51
N LYS A 695 0.45 0.37 -20.83
CA LYS A 695 0.59 0.36 -19.36
C LYS A 695 -0.46 1.24 -18.69
N ASP A 696 -0.70 2.43 -19.25
CA ASP A 696 -1.47 3.52 -18.67
C ASP A 696 -2.93 3.50 -19.15
N PHE A 697 -3.35 2.39 -19.77
CA PHE A 697 -4.69 2.24 -20.35
C PHE A 697 -5.78 2.09 -19.28
N CYS A 698 -5.43 1.77 -18.02
CA CYS A 698 -6.37 1.82 -16.90
C CYS A 698 -6.77 3.27 -16.57
N GLN A 699 -5.78 4.18 -16.58
CA GLN A 699 -5.93 5.60 -16.34
C GLN A 699 -6.68 6.26 -17.50
N GLN A 700 -6.36 5.84 -18.73
CA GLN A 700 -6.98 6.35 -19.97
C GLN A 700 -8.24 5.58 -20.40
N ARG A 701 -8.81 4.71 -19.55
CA ARG A 701 -9.93 3.82 -19.91
C ARG A 701 -11.16 4.52 -20.52
N ASP A 702 -11.41 5.77 -20.14
CA ASP A 702 -12.57 6.51 -20.61
C ASP A 702 -12.42 6.99 -22.07
N THR A 703 -11.20 7.01 -22.62
CA THR A 703 -10.97 7.26 -24.06
C THR A 703 -11.69 6.22 -24.95
N VAL A 704 -11.93 5.01 -24.44
CA VAL A 704 -12.66 3.94 -25.14
C VAL A 704 -14.14 4.32 -25.38
N LYS A 705 -14.70 5.21 -24.56
CA LYS A 705 -16.08 5.71 -24.70
C LYS A 705 -16.18 6.96 -25.58
N THR A 706 -15.11 7.76 -25.65
CA THR A 706 -15.13 9.08 -26.29
C THR A 706 -14.47 9.11 -27.66
N ALA A 707 -13.47 8.26 -27.92
CA ALA A 707 -12.75 8.22 -29.18
C ALA A 707 -13.64 7.70 -30.33
N ARG A 708 -13.60 8.40 -31.46
CA ARG A 708 -14.20 7.98 -32.73
C ARG A 708 -13.16 7.35 -33.65
N ARG A 709 -11.89 7.78 -33.56
CA ARG A 709 -10.75 7.16 -34.26
C ARG A 709 -9.59 6.89 -33.30
N ALA A 710 -9.13 5.65 -33.27
CA ALA A 710 -8.02 5.22 -32.44
C ALA A 710 -6.92 4.55 -33.28
N VAL A 711 -5.68 5.02 -33.14
CA VAL A 711 -4.49 4.36 -33.69
C VAL A 711 -3.87 3.50 -32.60
N VAL A 712 -3.65 2.21 -32.88
CA VAL A 712 -2.98 1.29 -31.95
C VAL A 712 -1.69 0.79 -32.59
N ILE A 713 -0.57 0.98 -31.91
CA ILE A 713 0.77 0.73 -32.45
C ILE A 713 1.33 -0.55 -31.82
N GLY A 714 1.52 -1.59 -32.64
CA GLY A 714 2.12 -2.86 -32.22
C GLY A 714 1.42 -4.09 -32.79
N GLY A 715 2.15 -5.22 -32.84
CA GLY A 715 1.61 -6.53 -33.25
C GLY A 715 1.40 -7.52 -32.10
N GLY A 716 1.70 -7.13 -30.86
CA GLY A 716 1.61 -7.99 -29.67
C GLY A 716 0.19 -8.17 -29.12
N LYS A 717 0.01 -9.10 -28.16
CA LYS A 717 -1.31 -9.39 -27.55
C LYS A 717 -1.98 -8.13 -26.99
N SER A 718 -1.23 -7.27 -26.29
CA SER A 718 -1.73 -5.99 -25.77
C SER A 718 -2.23 -5.03 -26.86
N ALA A 719 -1.67 -5.06 -28.07
CA ALA A 719 -2.16 -4.25 -29.19
C ALA A 719 -3.51 -4.78 -29.69
N LEU A 720 -3.67 -6.10 -29.74
CA LEU A 720 -4.95 -6.74 -30.08
C LEU A 720 -6.01 -6.48 -29.00
N ASP A 721 -5.62 -6.49 -27.72
CA ASP A 721 -6.51 -6.13 -26.61
C ASP A 721 -6.99 -4.67 -26.70
N CYS A 722 -6.06 -3.72 -26.89
CA CYS A 722 -6.42 -2.31 -27.06
C CYS A 722 -7.32 -2.10 -28.29
N ALA A 723 -6.94 -2.67 -29.44
CA ALA A 723 -7.73 -2.56 -30.66
C ALA A 723 -9.13 -3.18 -30.53
N TYR A 724 -9.27 -4.28 -29.78
CA TYR A 724 -10.57 -4.89 -29.49
C TYR A 724 -11.43 -3.99 -28.59
N ALA A 725 -10.86 -3.44 -27.51
CA ALA A 725 -11.57 -2.54 -26.60
C ALA A 725 -12.13 -1.31 -27.35
N PHE A 726 -11.28 -0.57 -28.07
CA PHE A 726 -11.71 0.60 -28.85
C PHE A 726 -12.76 0.25 -29.92
N ALA A 727 -12.68 -0.92 -30.56
CA ALA A 727 -13.63 -1.32 -31.59
C ALA A 727 -15.01 -1.73 -31.04
N THR A 728 -15.10 -2.21 -29.80
CA THR A 728 -16.30 -2.91 -29.27
C THR A 728 -16.99 -2.29 -28.07
N ASP A 729 -16.27 -1.56 -27.20
CA ASP A 729 -16.86 -0.88 -26.04
C ASP A 729 -17.49 0.48 -26.44
N GLY A 730 -18.02 1.22 -25.46
CA GLY A 730 -19.10 2.21 -25.61
C GLY A 730 -18.97 3.36 -26.62
N GLY A 731 -17.80 3.65 -27.19
CA GLY A 731 -17.64 4.60 -28.31
C GLY A 731 -17.64 3.93 -29.69
N SER A 732 -17.32 2.62 -29.75
CA SER A 732 -17.08 1.83 -30.96
C SER A 732 -16.30 2.62 -32.02
N ALA A 733 -15.04 2.95 -31.72
CA ALA A 733 -14.16 3.68 -32.60
C ALA A 733 -13.89 2.93 -33.92
N GLN A 734 -13.55 3.68 -34.97
CA GLN A 734 -12.79 3.15 -36.09
C GLN A 734 -11.34 2.96 -35.61
N VAL A 735 -10.80 1.75 -35.74
CA VAL A 735 -9.44 1.44 -35.27
C VAL A 735 -8.50 1.25 -36.45
N ASP A 736 -7.30 1.83 -36.33
CA ASP A 736 -6.18 1.63 -37.23
C ASP A 736 -5.02 0.97 -36.46
N LEU A 737 -4.80 -0.32 -36.71
CA LEU A 737 -3.77 -1.14 -36.07
C LEU A 737 -2.49 -1.13 -36.91
N VAL A 738 -1.43 -0.50 -36.41
CA VAL A 738 -0.16 -0.27 -37.11
C VAL A 738 0.90 -1.26 -36.63
N ILE A 739 1.37 -2.11 -37.54
CA ILE A 739 2.37 -3.16 -37.30
C ILE A 739 3.63 -2.85 -38.12
N ARG A 740 4.65 -2.32 -37.44
CA ARG A 740 5.95 -1.96 -38.03
C ARG A 740 6.66 -3.13 -38.72
N PRO A 741 7.02 -3.03 -40.02
CA PRO A 741 7.93 -3.96 -40.72
C PRO A 741 9.27 -4.12 -40.00
N SER A 742 9.75 -3.05 -39.38
CA SER A 742 11.01 -2.96 -38.62
C SER A 742 10.98 -3.63 -37.23
N GLY A 743 9.97 -4.44 -36.91
CA GLY A 743 9.82 -5.12 -35.62
C GLY A 743 9.54 -6.62 -35.75
N GLN A 744 9.09 -7.25 -34.65
CA GLN A 744 8.80 -8.70 -34.62
C GLN A 744 7.49 -9.12 -35.33
N GLY A 745 6.71 -8.17 -35.86
CA GLY A 745 5.48 -8.44 -36.60
C GLY A 745 4.27 -8.85 -35.74
N PRO A 746 3.24 -9.47 -36.36
CA PRO A 746 2.06 -9.96 -35.67
C PRO A 746 2.35 -11.17 -34.78
N VAL A 747 1.87 -11.12 -33.54
CA VAL A 747 1.95 -12.25 -32.59
C VAL A 747 1.09 -13.43 -33.04
N TRP A 748 1.49 -14.66 -32.68
CA TRP A 748 0.62 -15.82 -32.79
C TRP A 748 -0.60 -15.66 -31.87
N LEU A 749 -1.78 -15.37 -32.44
CA LEU A 749 -3.05 -15.43 -31.72
C LEU A 749 -3.69 -16.81 -31.90
N CYS A 750 -3.42 -17.74 -30.99
CA CYS A 750 -3.94 -19.11 -31.06
C CYS A 750 -5.41 -19.18 -30.58
N PRO A 751 -6.22 -20.14 -31.08
CA PRO A 751 -7.47 -20.50 -30.43
C PRO A 751 -7.18 -21.09 -29.04
N SER A 752 -8.17 -21.07 -28.14
CA SER A 752 -8.05 -21.67 -26.80
C SER A 752 -7.95 -23.20 -26.83
N HIS A 753 -8.40 -23.83 -27.92
CA HIS A 753 -8.32 -25.27 -28.15
C HIS A 753 -7.82 -25.54 -29.57
N VAL A 754 -6.87 -26.48 -29.74
CA VAL A 754 -6.35 -26.87 -31.07
C VAL A 754 -6.91 -28.21 -31.56
N THR A 755 -6.88 -28.40 -32.88
CA THR A 755 -7.37 -29.60 -33.56
C THR A 755 -6.26 -30.65 -33.77
N PRO A 756 -6.59 -31.95 -33.92
CA PRO A 756 -7.93 -32.54 -33.96
C PRO A 756 -8.53 -32.85 -32.58
N PHE A 757 -7.72 -32.95 -31.52
CA PHE A 757 -8.15 -33.50 -30.23
C PHE A 757 -8.86 -32.52 -29.28
N LYS A 758 -9.10 -31.27 -29.71
CA LYS A 758 -9.69 -30.18 -28.91
C LYS A 758 -9.01 -30.04 -27.54
N LYS A 759 -7.68 -30.15 -27.51
CA LYS A 759 -6.88 -29.94 -26.31
C LYS A 759 -6.65 -28.45 -26.09
N VAL A 760 -6.65 -28.03 -24.83
CA VAL A 760 -6.35 -26.67 -24.40
C VAL A 760 -4.93 -26.31 -24.84
N THR A 761 -4.75 -25.15 -25.45
CA THR A 761 -3.49 -24.80 -26.13
C THR A 761 -2.29 -24.74 -25.19
N GLU A 762 -2.43 -24.13 -24.01
CA GLU A 762 -1.34 -24.06 -23.02
C GLU A 762 -1.02 -25.41 -22.36
N GLU A 763 -1.94 -26.38 -22.36
CA GLU A 763 -1.68 -27.73 -21.83
C GLU A 763 -0.67 -28.50 -22.69
N LEU A 764 -0.64 -28.24 -24.00
CA LEU A 764 0.32 -28.89 -24.91
C LEU A 764 1.76 -28.46 -24.63
N LEU A 765 1.96 -27.19 -24.28
CA LEU A 765 3.26 -26.62 -23.92
C LEU A 765 3.84 -27.30 -22.67
N ASN A 766 2.96 -27.76 -21.78
CA ASN A 766 3.29 -28.43 -20.52
C ASN A 766 3.10 -29.96 -20.56
N THR A 767 2.99 -30.58 -21.73
CA THR A 767 2.91 -32.05 -21.87
C THR A 767 4.29 -32.62 -22.18
N ARG A 768 4.87 -33.42 -21.25
CA ARG A 768 6.29 -33.86 -21.29
C ARG A 768 6.72 -34.48 -22.61
N LEU A 769 5.91 -35.37 -23.21
CA LEU A 769 6.20 -35.96 -24.52
C LEU A 769 6.37 -34.90 -25.63
N LEU A 770 5.59 -33.82 -25.59
CA LEU A 770 5.63 -32.76 -26.60
C LEU A 770 6.85 -31.84 -26.41
N THR A 771 7.32 -31.69 -25.16
CA THR A 771 8.55 -30.94 -24.87
C THR A 771 9.79 -31.51 -25.59
N TRP A 772 9.80 -32.81 -25.92
CA TRP A 772 10.90 -33.46 -26.62
C TRP A 772 11.15 -32.91 -28.02
N PHE A 773 10.12 -32.37 -28.68
CA PHE A 773 10.23 -31.75 -30.00
C PHE A 773 10.87 -30.36 -29.97
N SER A 774 11.09 -29.77 -28.79
CA SER A 774 11.96 -28.61 -28.61
C SER A 774 13.38 -29.04 -28.26
N PRO A 775 14.42 -28.44 -28.88
CA PRO A 775 15.76 -28.39 -28.32
C PRO A 775 15.73 -27.89 -26.86
N CYS A 776 16.63 -28.38 -26.02
CA CYS A 776 16.68 -28.08 -24.58
C CYS A 776 18.02 -28.58 -23.99
N PRO A 777 18.98 -27.72 -23.60
CA PRO A 777 20.28 -28.14 -23.05
C PRO A 777 20.14 -28.93 -21.75
N TRP A 778 19.35 -28.43 -20.80
CA TRP A 778 18.93 -29.13 -19.57
C TRP A 778 17.85 -30.20 -19.82
N GLY A 779 17.63 -30.62 -21.06
CA GLY A 779 16.60 -31.58 -21.43
C GLY A 779 16.85 -33.01 -20.93
N SER A 780 17.99 -33.29 -20.28
CA SER A 780 18.26 -34.55 -19.59
C SER A 780 17.58 -34.66 -18.22
N GLU A 781 17.20 -33.53 -17.61
CA GLU A 781 16.64 -33.46 -16.26
C GLU A 781 15.25 -34.14 -16.14
N ASP A 782 14.57 -34.33 -17.28
CA ASP A 782 13.31 -35.08 -17.37
C ASP A 782 13.48 -36.62 -17.33
N GLY A 783 14.71 -37.14 -17.52
CA GLY A 783 15.03 -38.56 -17.61
C GLY A 783 14.98 -39.17 -19.02
N TYR A 784 14.68 -38.40 -20.07
CA TYR A 784 14.40 -38.87 -21.44
C TYR A 784 15.42 -38.36 -22.48
N SER A 785 16.67 -38.16 -22.07
CA SER A 785 17.76 -37.64 -22.91
C SER A 785 17.95 -38.39 -24.23
N LEU A 786 17.73 -39.71 -24.27
CA LEU A 786 17.82 -40.53 -25.49
C LEU A 786 16.79 -40.12 -26.56
N ALA A 787 15.56 -39.80 -26.16
CA ALA A 787 14.51 -39.38 -27.08
C ALA A 787 14.84 -38.01 -27.71
N ARG A 788 15.35 -37.08 -26.90
CA ARG A 788 15.82 -35.76 -27.37
C ARG A 788 17.05 -35.89 -28.29
N ARG A 789 18.03 -36.72 -27.92
CA ARG A 789 19.21 -37.03 -28.77
C ARG A 789 18.81 -37.63 -30.10
N PHE A 790 17.83 -38.54 -30.13
CA PHE A 790 17.27 -39.05 -31.39
C PHE A 790 16.61 -37.94 -32.22
N LEU A 791 15.68 -37.17 -31.62
CA LEU A 791 14.90 -36.14 -32.31
C LEU A 791 15.75 -34.98 -32.86
N HIS A 792 16.81 -34.57 -32.17
CA HIS A 792 17.61 -33.41 -32.60
C HIS A 792 18.93 -33.80 -33.26
N GLY A 793 19.58 -34.87 -32.79
CA GLY A 793 20.87 -35.34 -33.30
C GLY A 793 20.77 -36.08 -34.65
N THR A 794 19.70 -36.83 -34.90
CA THR A 794 19.55 -37.60 -36.15
C THR A 794 18.78 -36.86 -37.24
N THR A 795 19.08 -37.15 -38.52
CA THR A 795 18.36 -36.56 -39.66
C THR A 795 16.88 -36.97 -39.69
N VAL A 796 16.56 -38.22 -39.34
CA VAL A 796 15.18 -38.72 -39.25
C VAL A 796 14.43 -38.02 -38.11
N GLY A 797 15.06 -37.89 -36.94
CA GLY A 797 14.52 -37.13 -35.82
C GLY A 797 14.21 -35.69 -36.19
N ARG A 798 15.14 -34.99 -36.84
CA ARG A 798 14.94 -33.59 -37.24
C ARG A 798 13.82 -33.44 -38.27
N PHE A 799 13.63 -34.42 -39.16
CA PHE A 799 12.48 -34.46 -40.06
C PHE A 799 11.15 -34.59 -39.29
N LEU A 800 11.08 -35.43 -38.27
CA LEU A 800 9.91 -35.55 -37.40
C LEU A 800 9.65 -34.25 -36.62
N ALA A 801 10.69 -33.62 -36.07
CA ALA A 801 10.59 -32.33 -35.38
C ALA A 801 10.08 -31.21 -36.31
N ARG A 802 10.69 -31.01 -37.48
CA ARG A 802 10.20 -30.04 -38.49
C ARG A 802 8.74 -30.33 -38.87
N THR A 803 8.35 -31.60 -39.00
CA THR A 803 6.98 -31.99 -39.33
C THR A 803 5.99 -31.63 -38.21
N PHE A 804 6.34 -31.90 -36.95
CA PHE A 804 5.55 -31.49 -35.78
C PHE A 804 5.31 -29.96 -35.77
N TRP A 805 6.37 -29.16 -35.85
CA TRP A 805 6.27 -27.69 -35.83
C TRP A 805 5.50 -27.12 -37.02
N ARG A 806 5.65 -27.71 -38.21
CA ARG A 806 4.88 -27.35 -39.41
C ARG A 806 3.38 -27.64 -39.23
N LEU A 807 3.02 -28.80 -38.67
CA LEU A 807 1.63 -29.17 -38.44
C LEU A 807 0.98 -28.27 -37.38
N LEU A 808 1.67 -28.00 -36.27
CA LEU A 808 1.21 -27.10 -35.20
C LEU A 808 0.96 -25.68 -35.75
N SER A 809 1.91 -25.14 -36.51
CA SER A 809 1.79 -23.83 -37.17
C SER A 809 0.63 -23.78 -38.18
N ALA A 810 0.50 -24.83 -39.02
CA ALA A 810 -0.54 -24.91 -40.03
C ALA A 810 -1.95 -25.02 -39.42
N ASP A 811 -2.09 -25.66 -38.24
CA ASP A 811 -3.38 -25.78 -37.57
C ASP A 811 -3.93 -24.41 -37.16
N VAL A 812 -3.12 -23.61 -36.46
CA VAL A 812 -3.49 -22.25 -36.05
C VAL A 812 -3.74 -21.34 -37.26
N ILE A 813 -2.91 -21.42 -38.31
CA ILE A 813 -3.09 -20.62 -39.54
C ILE A 813 -4.43 -20.95 -40.23
N ARG A 814 -4.84 -22.22 -40.26
CA ARG A 814 -6.14 -22.64 -40.81
C ARG A 814 -7.30 -22.23 -39.90
N ALA A 815 -7.18 -22.45 -38.59
CA ALA A 815 -8.23 -22.11 -37.61
C ALA A 815 -8.61 -20.63 -37.63
N ASN A 816 -7.61 -19.75 -37.80
CA ASN A 816 -7.83 -18.30 -37.89
C ASN A 816 -8.24 -17.83 -39.31
N GLY A 817 -8.10 -18.68 -40.33
CA GLY A 817 -8.44 -18.36 -41.70
C GLY A 817 -7.59 -17.24 -42.33
N TYR A 818 -6.34 -17.05 -41.90
CA TYR A 818 -5.52 -15.89 -42.30
C TYR A 818 -5.41 -15.69 -43.82
N ASN A 819 -5.32 -16.78 -44.59
CA ASN A 819 -5.19 -16.71 -46.05
C ASN A 819 -6.54 -16.45 -46.77
N GLY A 820 -7.66 -16.36 -46.05
CA GLY A 820 -9.01 -16.26 -46.61
C GLY A 820 -9.55 -14.84 -46.81
N HIS A 821 -8.78 -13.80 -46.44
CA HIS A 821 -9.18 -12.41 -46.61
C HIS A 821 -7.94 -11.49 -46.67
N PRO A 822 -7.86 -10.49 -47.57
CA PRO A 822 -6.67 -9.65 -47.73
C PRO A 822 -6.18 -8.99 -46.43
N GLU A 823 -7.09 -8.41 -45.64
CA GLU A 823 -6.74 -7.79 -44.35
C GLU A 823 -6.30 -8.80 -43.27
N LEU A 824 -6.71 -10.07 -43.37
CA LEU A 824 -6.28 -11.10 -42.41
C LEU A 824 -4.87 -11.62 -42.72
N VAL A 825 -4.43 -11.58 -43.98
CA VAL A 825 -3.05 -11.93 -44.35
C VAL A 825 -2.04 -11.04 -43.63
N LYS A 826 -2.37 -9.75 -43.42
CA LYS A 826 -1.54 -8.78 -42.68
C LYS A 826 -1.30 -9.15 -41.22
N LEU A 827 -2.20 -9.95 -40.60
CA LEU A 827 -2.10 -10.43 -39.22
C LEU A 827 -1.50 -11.83 -39.10
N LYS A 828 -1.12 -12.46 -40.21
CA LYS A 828 -0.47 -13.76 -40.20
C LYS A 828 0.94 -13.60 -39.58
N PRO A 829 1.29 -14.38 -38.54
CA PRO A 829 2.63 -14.38 -37.98
C PRO A 829 3.67 -14.66 -39.08
N TRP A 830 4.76 -13.90 -39.07
CA TRP A 830 5.76 -13.98 -40.14
C TRP A 830 6.63 -15.23 -40.00
N GLU A 831 6.95 -15.62 -38.77
CA GLU A 831 7.85 -16.73 -38.46
C GLU A 831 7.14 -17.91 -37.78
N SER A 832 7.69 -19.10 -37.98
CA SER A 832 7.22 -20.35 -37.37
C SER A 832 7.15 -20.24 -35.85
N VAL A 833 6.09 -20.80 -35.24
CA VAL A 833 5.93 -20.88 -33.77
C VAL A 833 7.09 -21.60 -33.07
N PHE A 834 7.91 -22.35 -33.83
CA PHE A 834 9.18 -22.85 -33.34
C PHE A 834 10.05 -21.70 -32.79
N TRP A 835 10.30 -20.63 -33.56
CA TRP A 835 11.28 -19.58 -33.27
C TRP A 835 10.77 -18.45 -32.34
N THR A 836 9.49 -18.45 -31.96
CA THR A 836 8.83 -17.29 -31.31
C THR A 836 8.93 -17.26 -29.77
N GLY A 837 9.29 -18.37 -29.12
CA GLY A 837 9.36 -18.43 -27.65
C GLY A 837 7.99 -18.24 -26.99
N SER A 838 7.95 -17.50 -25.87
CA SER A 838 6.71 -17.15 -25.17
C SER A 838 5.88 -16.05 -25.87
N GLY A 839 6.29 -15.58 -27.06
CA GLY A 839 5.57 -14.61 -27.89
C GLY A 839 4.29 -15.17 -28.54
N VAL A 840 3.38 -15.72 -27.72
CA VAL A 840 2.11 -16.33 -28.12
C VAL A 840 0.97 -15.75 -27.27
N GLY A 841 -0.17 -15.47 -27.90
CA GLY A 841 -1.40 -15.02 -27.26
C GLY A 841 -2.55 -15.98 -27.53
N ILE A 842 -3.57 -15.98 -26.67
CA ILE A 842 -4.80 -16.75 -26.87
C ILE A 842 -5.94 -15.79 -27.21
N HIS A 843 -6.80 -16.18 -28.14
CA HIS A 843 -8.05 -15.45 -28.42
C HIS A 843 -9.04 -15.64 -27.25
N ASN A 844 -9.20 -14.59 -26.45
CA ASN A 844 -10.01 -14.57 -25.21
C ASN A 844 -11.17 -13.55 -25.25
N TYR A 845 -11.51 -13.07 -26.45
CA TYR A 845 -12.50 -12.02 -26.69
C TYR A 845 -13.94 -12.58 -26.79
N PRO A 846 -14.98 -11.84 -26.33
CA PRO A 846 -16.38 -12.26 -26.46
C PRO A 846 -16.84 -12.50 -27.91
N SER A 847 -16.31 -11.73 -28.87
CA SER A 847 -16.59 -11.86 -30.30
C SER A 847 -15.31 -12.12 -31.08
N ASN A 848 -15.42 -12.69 -32.29
CA ASN A 848 -14.25 -13.03 -33.08
C ASN A 848 -13.53 -11.77 -33.58
N PHE A 849 -12.36 -11.44 -33.02
CA PHE A 849 -11.45 -10.37 -33.46
C PHE A 849 -11.31 -10.28 -35.00
N PHE A 850 -11.13 -11.42 -35.68
CA PHE A 850 -10.96 -11.45 -37.14
C PHE A 850 -12.21 -11.02 -37.91
N HIS A 851 -13.40 -10.99 -37.28
CA HIS A 851 -14.61 -10.46 -37.91
C HIS A 851 -14.58 -8.93 -37.95
N LEU A 852 -14.09 -8.27 -36.90
CA LEU A 852 -13.90 -6.81 -36.87
C LEU A 852 -12.92 -6.36 -37.95
N VAL A 853 -11.87 -7.15 -38.20
CA VAL A 853 -10.90 -6.89 -39.28
C VAL A 853 -11.54 -7.09 -40.67
N LYS A 854 -12.27 -8.19 -40.89
CA LYS A 854 -13.02 -8.43 -42.16
C LYS A 854 -14.09 -7.37 -42.43
N GLN A 855 -14.69 -6.81 -41.39
CA GLN A 855 -15.68 -5.72 -41.48
C GLN A 855 -15.05 -4.34 -41.68
N GLY A 856 -13.71 -4.23 -41.71
CA GLY A 856 -13.00 -2.95 -41.81
C GLY A 856 -13.04 -2.10 -40.53
N LYS A 857 -13.64 -2.60 -39.43
CA LYS A 857 -13.74 -1.90 -38.14
C LYS A 857 -12.38 -1.75 -37.45
N ILE A 858 -11.51 -2.74 -37.66
CA ILE A 858 -10.07 -2.68 -37.35
C ILE A 858 -9.34 -2.79 -38.70
N ARG A 859 -8.73 -1.71 -39.16
CA ARG A 859 -7.90 -1.69 -40.38
C ARG A 859 -6.47 -1.98 -39.99
N VAL A 860 -5.78 -2.84 -40.75
CA VAL A 860 -4.41 -3.25 -40.41
C VAL A 860 -3.44 -2.61 -41.39
N HIS A 861 -2.43 -1.93 -40.85
CA HIS A 861 -1.39 -1.24 -41.62
C HIS A 861 -0.04 -1.90 -41.32
N VAL A 862 0.68 -2.34 -42.35
CA VAL A 862 2.02 -2.94 -42.21
C VAL A 862 3.06 -1.91 -42.67
N ALA A 863 3.20 -0.86 -41.87
CA ALA A 863 4.04 0.30 -42.14
C ALA A 863 4.69 0.79 -40.82
N ASP A 864 5.81 1.50 -40.95
CA ASP A 864 6.39 2.27 -39.85
C ASP A 864 5.69 3.65 -39.77
N ILE A 865 5.74 4.31 -38.61
CA ILE A 865 5.26 5.69 -38.47
C ILE A 865 6.42 6.62 -38.79
N SER A 866 6.25 7.48 -39.79
CA SER A 866 7.29 8.41 -40.26
C SER A 866 7.32 9.70 -39.44
N ARG A 867 6.14 10.23 -39.07
CA ARG A 867 5.93 11.36 -38.17
C ARG A 867 4.49 11.41 -37.66
N VAL A 868 4.23 12.26 -36.68
CA VAL A 868 2.88 12.60 -36.19
C VAL A 868 2.71 14.13 -36.16
N GLY A 869 1.52 14.63 -35.87
CA GLY A 869 1.29 16.06 -35.61
C GLY A 869 -0.12 16.54 -35.95
N GLY A 870 -0.60 17.57 -35.26
CA GLY A 870 -2.02 17.95 -35.24
C GLY A 870 -2.86 16.74 -34.81
N LYS A 871 -3.86 16.35 -35.62
CA LYS A 871 -4.62 15.10 -35.46
C LYS A 871 -4.25 14.01 -36.48
N ASN A 872 -3.03 14.04 -37.01
CA ASN A 872 -2.56 13.13 -38.05
C ASN A 872 -1.43 12.20 -37.59
N VAL A 873 -1.49 10.94 -38.01
CA VAL A 873 -0.37 9.98 -37.98
C VAL A 873 0.03 9.66 -39.41
N TYR A 874 1.32 9.85 -39.74
CA TYR A 874 1.86 9.65 -41.07
C TYR A 874 2.64 8.33 -41.12
N LEU A 875 2.37 7.52 -42.15
CA LEU A 875 2.97 6.20 -42.34
C LEU A 875 4.15 6.26 -43.33
N SER A 876 5.01 5.25 -43.30
CA SER A 876 6.20 5.12 -44.16
C SER A 876 5.87 4.80 -45.62
N ASP A 877 4.67 4.31 -45.90
CA ASP A 877 4.15 4.01 -47.24
C ASP A 877 3.45 5.20 -47.91
N GLY A 878 3.46 6.37 -47.27
CA GLY A 878 2.75 7.58 -47.71
C GLY A 878 1.31 7.68 -47.22
N GLY A 879 0.79 6.69 -46.49
CA GLY A 879 -0.53 6.75 -45.86
C GLY A 879 -0.62 7.85 -44.78
N VAL A 880 -1.79 8.48 -44.67
CA VAL A 880 -2.09 9.46 -43.62
C VAL A 880 -3.37 9.04 -42.90
N LEU A 881 -3.29 8.88 -41.58
CA LEU A 881 -4.42 8.61 -40.71
C LEU A 881 -4.82 9.94 -40.05
N SER A 882 -5.93 10.53 -40.49
CA SER A 882 -6.41 11.85 -40.03
C SER A 882 -7.56 11.76 -39.02
N ASP A 883 -7.79 12.86 -38.30
CA ASP A 883 -8.81 12.98 -37.25
C ASP A 883 -8.65 11.94 -36.14
N VAL A 884 -7.40 11.64 -35.78
CA VAL A 884 -7.08 10.69 -34.72
C VAL A 884 -7.35 11.32 -33.36
N ASP A 885 -8.23 10.71 -32.57
CA ASP A 885 -8.51 11.16 -31.20
C ASP A 885 -7.48 10.60 -30.21
N VAL A 886 -7.01 9.37 -30.45
CA VAL A 886 -6.17 8.60 -29.52
C VAL A 886 -5.08 7.82 -30.26
N VAL A 887 -3.87 7.82 -29.72
CA VAL A 887 -2.75 6.98 -30.15
C VAL A 887 -2.26 6.13 -28.97
N VAL A 888 -2.37 4.80 -29.08
CA VAL A 888 -1.94 3.86 -28.03
C VAL A 888 -0.71 3.09 -28.47
N CYS A 889 0.40 3.32 -27.77
CA CYS A 889 1.63 2.57 -27.92
C CYS A 889 1.53 1.22 -27.18
N ALA A 890 1.29 0.13 -27.90
CA ALA A 890 1.39 -1.25 -27.41
C ALA A 890 2.74 -1.87 -27.85
N THR A 891 3.80 -1.10 -27.64
CA THR A 891 5.14 -1.22 -28.24
C THR A 891 6.15 -2.01 -27.41
N GLY A 892 5.67 -2.69 -26.36
CA GLY A 892 6.44 -3.59 -25.52
C GLY A 892 7.09 -2.90 -24.32
N TRP A 893 8.14 -3.51 -23.80
CA TRP A 893 8.74 -3.14 -22.52
C TRP A 893 10.25 -3.15 -22.62
N ASP A 894 10.94 -2.21 -21.96
CA ASP A 894 12.35 -2.40 -21.65
C ASP A 894 12.48 -3.55 -20.64
N LYS A 895 13.48 -4.39 -20.87
CA LYS A 895 13.75 -5.61 -20.10
C LYS A 895 14.87 -5.42 -19.08
N LYS A 896 15.55 -4.27 -19.11
CA LYS A 896 16.51 -3.86 -18.09
C LYS A 896 15.80 -3.61 -16.75
N SER A 897 16.45 -3.98 -15.66
CA SER A 897 16.01 -3.57 -14.32
C SER A 897 16.06 -2.05 -14.20
N ALA A 898 15.02 -1.46 -13.63
CA ALA A 898 14.99 -0.04 -13.29
C ALA A 898 15.81 0.30 -12.03
N ILE A 899 16.16 -0.73 -11.24
CA ILE A 899 16.94 -0.60 -10.01
C ILE A 899 18.40 -0.37 -10.40
N LYS A 900 18.99 0.72 -9.91
CA LYS A 900 20.41 1.01 -10.06
C LYS A 900 21.22 0.16 -9.08
N PHE A 901 22.33 -0.41 -9.53
CA PHE A 901 23.26 -1.12 -8.66
C PHE A 901 24.46 -0.23 -8.32
N VAL A 902 24.80 -0.14 -7.04
CA VAL A 902 25.90 0.65 -6.49
C VAL A 902 26.86 -0.31 -5.78
N ASN A 903 28.17 -0.16 -6.00
CA ASN A 903 29.20 -1.05 -5.47
C ASN A 903 28.97 -2.56 -5.78
N PHE A 904 28.17 -2.85 -6.82
CA PHE A 904 27.75 -4.18 -7.22
C PHE A 904 27.67 -4.28 -8.74
N HIS A 905 28.28 -5.34 -9.28
CA HIS A 905 28.33 -5.62 -10.71
C HIS A 905 27.93 -7.08 -10.95
N PRO A 906 26.70 -7.36 -11.41
CA PRO A 906 26.15 -8.74 -11.44
C PRO A 906 26.85 -9.73 -12.39
N GLN A 907 27.77 -9.23 -13.24
CA GLN A 907 28.49 -9.98 -14.29
C GLN A 907 29.95 -9.46 -14.44
N ALA A 908 30.55 -9.02 -13.33
CA ALA A 908 31.91 -8.48 -13.29
C ALA A 908 32.95 -9.46 -13.88
N SER A 909 32.91 -10.75 -13.55
CA SER A 909 33.93 -11.69 -14.03
C SER A 909 33.94 -11.82 -15.55
N LEU A 910 32.77 -11.86 -16.18
CA LEU A 910 32.66 -11.79 -17.64
C LEU A 910 33.17 -10.44 -18.16
N ALA A 911 32.67 -9.32 -17.62
CA ALA A 911 32.98 -7.99 -18.12
C ALA A 911 34.50 -7.69 -18.12
N HIS A 912 35.23 -8.16 -17.12
CA HIS A 912 36.68 -7.97 -16.97
C HIS A 912 37.56 -8.90 -17.82
N LEU A 913 37.01 -9.91 -18.50
CA LEU A 913 37.80 -10.71 -19.44
C LEU A 913 38.17 -9.87 -20.69
N PRO A 914 39.37 -10.07 -21.27
CA PRO A 914 39.68 -9.59 -22.61
C PRO A 914 38.64 -10.09 -23.62
N GLU A 915 38.27 -9.25 -24.59
CA GLU A 915 37.19 -9.56 -25.54
C GLU A 915 37.42 -10.88 -26.28
N GLU A 916 38.66 -11.13 -26.74
CA GLU A 916 39.08 -12.39 -27.36
C GLU A 916 38.75 -13.64 -26.51
N LYS A 917 38.79 -13.53 -25.17
CA LYS A 917 38.43 -14.63 -24.27
C LYS A 917 36.92 -14.76 -24.09
N LYS A 918 36.18 -13.66 -24.06
CA LYS A 918 34.71 -13.69 -24.06
C LYS A 918 34.21 -14.33 -25.36
N ASP A 919 34.71 -13.86 -26.49
CA ASP A 919 34.39 -14.37 -27.83
C ASP A 919 34.70 -15.86 -27.96
N ALA A 920 35.85 -16.32 -27.44
CA ALA A 920 36.19 -17.74 -27.41
C ALA A 920 35.21 -18.57 -26.55
N LEU A 921 34.82 -18.09 -25.37
CA LEU A 921 33.87 -18.77 -24.48
C LEU A 921 32.44 -18.79 -25.06
N VAL A 922 31.99 -17.70 -25.67
CA VAL A 922 30.70 -17.60 -26.37
C VAL A 922 30.70 -18.50 -27.60
N SER A 923 31.78 -18.51 -28.39
CA SER A 923 31.93 -19.41 -29.54
C SER A 923 31.91 -20.88 -29.13
N GLN A 924 32.54 -21.24 -28.00
CA GLN A 924 32.51 -22.59 -27.45
C GLN A 924 31.08 -23.01 -27.02
N ALA A 925 30.31 -22.08 -26.43
CA ALA A 925 28.90 -22.32 -26.10
C ALA A 925 28.06 -22.50 -27.38
N ASP A 926 28.22 -21.60 -28.36
CA ASP A 926 27.55 -21.66 -29.67
C ASP A 926 27.85 -22.99 -30.39
N ASP A 927 29.10 -23.42 -30.45
CA ASP A 927 29.48 -24.71 -31.05
C ASP A 927 28.87 -25.91 -30.30
N CYS A 928 28.81 -25.85 -28.97
CA CYS A 928 28.16 -26.88 -28.15
C CYS A 928 26.65 -26.97 -28.43
N ILE A 929 25.97 -25.82 -28.51
CA ILE A 929 24.54 -25.72 -28.82
C ILE A 929 24.26 -26.24 -30.23
N LEU A 930 24.99 -25.74 -31.22
CA LEU A 930 24.75 -26.04 -32.62
C LEU A 930 25.16 -27.48 -33.00
N SER A 931 26.19 -28.05 -32.37
CA SER A 931 26.51 -29.48 -32.54
C SER A 931 25.43 -30.38 -31.91
N SER A 932 24.92 -30.03 -30.72
CA SER A 932 23.85 -30.78 -30.03
C SER A 932 22.48 -30.66 -30.71
N PHE A 933 22.19 -29.49 -31.29
CA PHE A 933 20.90 -29.17 -31.89
C PHE A 933 21.06 -28.58 -33.31
N PRO A 934 21.48 -29.36 -34.33
CA PRO A 934 21.81 -28.85 -35.66
C PRO A 934 20.70 -28.06 -36.38
N LEU A 935 19.44 -28.29 -36.02
CA LEU A 935 18.29 -27.53 -36.53
C LEU A 935 18.38 -26.03 -36.21
N LEU A 936 19.07 -25.64 -35.13
CA LEU A 936 19.23 -24.24 -34.73
C LEU A 936 20.12 -23.42 -35.68
N ARG A 937 20.89 -24.06 -36.59
CA ARG A 937 21.59 -23.36 -37.67
C ARG A 937 20.65 -22.79 -38.73
N GLU A 938 19.39 -23.22 -38.76
CA GLU A 938 18.38 -22.84 -39.77
C GLU A 938 17.51 -21.66 -39.30
N GLN A 939 18.09 -20.73 -38.52
CA GLN A 939 17.37 -19.53 -38.05
C GLN A 939 16.77 -18.74 -39.22
N PRO A 940 15.59 -18.11 -39.04
CA PRO A 940 14.99 -17.28 -40.06
C PRO A 940 15.79 -15.98 -40.24
N VAL A 941 15.79 -15.45 -41.47
CA VAL A 941 16.35 -14.12 -41.74
C VAL A 941 15.42 -13.07 -41.18
N LEU A 942 15.77 -12.51 -40.01
CA LEU A 942 14.97 -11.49 -39.34
C LEU A 942 14.88 -10.21 -40.19
N ARG A 943 13.70 -9.59 -40.22
CA ARG A 943 13.41 -8.35 -40.98
C ARG A 943 14.11 -7.11 -40.41
N SER A 944 14.47 -7.16 -39.14
CA SER A 944 15.28 -6.18 -38.44
C SER A 944 16.46 -6.90 -37.81
N ALA A 945 17.64 -6.28 -37.82
CA ALA A 945 18.79 -6.81 -37.09
C ALA A 945 18.43 -7.00 -35.59
N PRO A 946 18.89 -8.09 -34.94
CA PRO A 946 18.84 -8.20 -33.49
C PRO A 946 19.48 -6.96 -32.85
N LYS A 947 18.96 -6.50 -31.73
CA LYS A 947 19.70 -5.51 -30.93
C LYS A 947 20.96 -6.19 -30.40
N SER A 948 22.11 -5.52 -30.53
CA SER A 948 23.34 -5.94 -29.84
C SER A 948 23.18 -5.62 -28.35
N VAL A 949 22.81 -6.63 -27.57
CA VAL A 949 22.57 -6.55 -26.12
C VAL A 949 23.18 -7.78 -25.48
N GLU A 950 23.93 -7.60 -24.39
CA GLU A 950 24.45 -8.70 -23.59
C GLU A 950 23.28 -9.43 -22.89
N PRO A 951 23.11 -10.75 -23.05
CA PRO A 951 22.06 -11.51 -22.38
C PRO A 951 22.15 -11.44 -20.84
N LEU A 952 21.03 -11.65 -20.14
CA LEU A 952 21.03 -11.75 -18.69
C LEU A 952 21.70 -13.06 -18.19
N ARG A 953 23.01 -13.01 -17.96
CA ARG A 953 23.88 -14.08 -17.44
C ARG A 953 23.65 -14.38 -15.95
N ASN A 954 22.60 -15.14 -15.63
CA ASN A 954 22.29 -15.60 -14.27
C ASN A 954 22.38 -17.14 -14.15
N TYR A 955 23.00 -17.64 -13.08
CA TYR A 955 22.98 -19.06 -12.71
C TYR A 955 21.55 -19.52 -12.41
N ARG A 956 21.15 -20.65 -13.00
CA ARG A 956 19.75 -21.15 -13.05
C ARG A 956 18.72 -20.12 -13.55
N PHE A 957 19.17 -19.05 -14.22
CA PHE A 957 18.39 -17.86 -14.56
C PHE A 957 17.89 -17.04 -13.35
N ILE A 958 18.42 -17.34 -12.15
CA ILE A 958 17.97 -16.81 -10.86
C ILE A 958 19.06 -15.95 -10.20
N VAL A 959 20.28 -16.46 -10.05
CA VAL A 959 21.33 -15.82 -9.24
C VAL A 959 22.34 -15.10 -10.15
N PRO A 960 22.77 -13.86 -9.84
CA PRO A 960 23.85 -13.20 -10.57
C PRO A 960 25.12 -14.06 -10.55
N LEU A 961 25.76 -14.21 -11.72
CA LEU A 961 26.92 -15.09 -11.94
C LEU A 961 27.98 -15.01 -10.83
N ASP A 962 28.45 -13.81 -10.52
CA ASP A 962 29.53 -13.60 -9.54
C ASP A 962 29.13 -13.78 -8.08
N HIS A 963 27.83 -13.87 -7.80
CA HIS A 963 27.25 -13.83 -6.46
C HIS A 963 26.67 -15.17 -6.00
N VAL A 964 26.89 -16.23 -6.79
CA VAL A 964 26.49 -17.61 -6.49
C VAL A 964 27.05 -18.13 -5.16
N SER A 965 28.22 -17.68 -4.72
CA SER A 965 28.80 -18.03 -3.41
C SER A 965 28.32 -17.15 -2.24
N SER A 966 27.69 -16.01 -2.52
CA SER A 966 27.30 -15.02 -1.49
C SER A 966 25.95 -15.32 -0.83
N CYS A 967 25.11 -16.13 -1.49
CA CYS A 967 23.79 -16.60 -1.05
C CYS A 967 22.84 -15.51 -0.50
N ASN A 968 22.98 -14.26 -0.98
CA ASN A 968 22.23 -13.10 -0.46
C ASN A 968 21.50 -12.27 -1.53
N ILE A 969 21.54 -12.66 -2.81
CA ILE A 969 20.78 -12.01 -3.90
C ILE A 969 20.25 -13.03 -4.89
N ALA A 970 18.99 -12.86 -5.29
CA ALA A 970 18.35 -13.66 -6.34
C ALA A 970 17.29 -12.85 -7.11
N TYR A 971 17.09 -13.19 -8.37
CA TYR A 971 15.97 -12.74 -9.19
C TYR A 971 14.86 -13.79 -9.20
N ALA A 972 13.64 -13.38 -8.86
CA ALA A 972 12.45 -14.20 -9.00
C ALA A 972 11.63 -13.67 -10.18
N GLY A 973 11.42 -14.49 -11.22
CA GLY A 973 10.57 -14.09 -12.35
C GLY A 973 11.20 -13.15 -13.38
N MET A 974 12.52 -13.03 -13.43
CA MET A 974 13.23 -12.34 -14.53
C MET A 974 13.32 -13.23 -15.78
N VAL A 975 12.15 -13.73 -16.20
CA VAL A 975 11.98 -14.79 -17.21
C VAL A 975 10.64 -14.61 -17.93
N SER A 976 10.63 -14.75 -19.25
CA SER A 976 9.40 -14.76 -20.06
C SER A 976 8.93 -16.21 -20.22
N THR A 977 7.71 -16.53 -19.81
CA THR A 977 7.19 -17.90 -19.85
C THR A 977 5.67 -17.95 -19.95
N VAL A 978 5.16 -18.99 -20.60
CA VAL A 978 3.75 -19.39 -20.63
C VAL A 978 3.29 -20.12 -19.35
N SER A 979 4.24 -20.48 -18.47
CA SER A 979 4.06 -21.36 -17.30
C SER A 979 4.37 -20.67 -15.98
N THR A 980 3.99 -19.38 -15.89
CA THR A 980 4.29 -18.44 -14.80
C THR A 980 4.12 -19.03 -13.39
N THR A 981 3.00 -19.70 -13.11
CA THR A 981 2.67 -20.08 -11.73
C THR A 981 3.46 -21.30 -11.23
N MET A 982 3.83 -22.22 -12.13
CA MET A 982 4.75 -23.32 -11.83
C MET A 982 6.16 -22.77 -11.57
N PHE A 983 6.63 -21.87 -12.43
CA PHE A 983 7.92 -21.20 -12.28
C PHE A 983 7.99 -20.41 -10.97
N ALA A 984 6.97 -19.59 -10.66
CA ALA A 984 6.94 -18.78 -9.44
C ALA A 984 7.02 -19.63 -8.16
N SER A 985 6.27 -20.74 -8.11
CA SER A 985 6.25 -21.62 -6.94
C SER A 985 7.58 -22.35 -6.75
N VAL A 986 8.18 -22.87 -7.82
CA VAL A 986 9.43 -23.65 -7.74
C VAL A 986 10.66 -22.75 -7.59
N GLN A 987 10.70 -21.59 -8.25
CA GLN A 987 11.77 -20.60 -8.03
C GLN A 987 11.75 -20.07 -6.59
N ALA A 988 10.58 -19.82 -5.99
CA ALA A 988 10.48 -19.36 -4.60
C ALA A 988 11.12 -20.33 -3.60
N LEU A 989 10.86 -21.63 -3.76
CA LEU A 989 11.47 -22.69 -2.96
C LEU A 989 12.96 -22.84 -3.25
N TRP A 990 13.36 -22.85 -4.52
CA TRP A 990 14.77 -22.92 -4.92
C TRP A 990 15.59 -21.74 -4.35
N ILE A 991 15.07 -20.51 -4.42
CA ILE A 991 15.72 -19.30 -3.88
C ILE A 991 15.90 -19.42 -2.36
N SER A 992 14.86 -19.88 -1.64
CA SER A 992 14.93 -20.03 -0.19
C SER A 992 15.96 -21.10 0.21
N ALA A 993 15.95 -22.25 -0.46
CA ALA A 993 16.94 -23.31 -0.25
C ALA A 993 18.38 -22.90 -0.64
N PHE A 994 18.54 -22.05 -1.66
CA PHE A 994 19.81 -21.45 -2.07
C PHE A 994 20.36 -20.50 -1.02
N PHE A 995 19.52 -19.58 -0.51
CA PHE A 995 19.86 -18.65 0.58
C PHE A 995 20.22 -19.34 1.89
N ASP A 996 19.78 -20.58 2.07
CA ASP A 996 20.11 -21.45 3.20
C ASP A 996 21.35 -22.33 2.98
N GLY A 997 21.88 -22.40 1.76
CA GLY A 997 22.93 -23.36 1.39
C GLY A 997 22.47 -24.83 1.41
N LYS A 998 21.15 -25.09 1.31
CA LYS A 998 20.50 -26.42 1.43
C LYS A 998 20.09 -27.04 0.09
N LEU A 999 20.62 -26.56 -1.04
CA LEU A 999 20.45 -27.23 -2.34
C LEU A 999 21.17 -28.58 -2.33
N ARG A 1000 20.49 -29.64 -2.76
CA ARG A 1000 21.07 -30.99 -2.90
C ARG A 1000 22.11 -31.05 -4.01
N ARG A 1001 21.84 -30.39 -5.14
CA ARG A 1001 22.83 -30.12 -6.19
C ARG A 1001 23.06 -28.60 -6.20
N GLY A 1002 23.98 -28.17 -5.36
CA GLY A 1002 24.47 -26.80 -5.33
C GLY A 1002 25.32 -26.44 -6.55
N PRO A 1003 25.77 -25.17 -6.65
CA PRO A 1003 26.67 -24.72 -7.70
C PRO A 1003 28.01 -25.44 -7.67
N GLY A 1004 28.60 -25.63 -8.85
CA GLY A 1004 29.95 -26.18 -9.02
C GLY A 1004 31.04 -25.15 -8.74
N SER A 1005 32.22 -25.32 -9.34
CA SER A 1005 33.24 -24.27 -9.33
C SER A 1005 32.76 -23.05 -10.13
N GLN A 1006 33.38 -21.88 -9.88
CA GLN A 1006 33.06 -20.66 -10.65
C GLN A 1006 33.25 -20.85 -12.17
N ALA A 1007 34.17 -21.72 -12.59
CA ALA A 1007 34.35 -22.07 -14.01
C ALA A 1007 33.18 -22.92 -14.55
N ASP A 1008 32.68 -23.88 -13.78
CA ASP A 1008 31.52 -24.70 -14.18
C ASP A 1008 30.25 -23.84 -14.27
N VAL A 1009 30.05 -22.96 -13.28
CA VAL A 1009 28.94 -21.99 -13.23
C VAL A 1009 29.00 -21.05 -14.44
N MET A 1010 30.18 -20.49 -14.74
CA MET A 1010 30.42 -19.65 -15.92
C MET A 1010 30.03 -20.37 -17.23
N GLN A 1011 30.56 -21.59 -17.42
CA GLN A 1011 30.31 -22.37 -18.64
C GLN A 1011 28.83 -22.74 -18.79
N GLU A 1012 28.16 -23.14 -17.70
CA GLU A 1012 26.73 -23.47 -17.71
C GLU A 1012 25.87 -22.22 -17.99
N VAL A 1013 26.18 -21.07 -17.38
CA VAL A 1013 25.46 -19.82 -17.62
C VAL A 1013 25.56 -19.38 -19.07
N LEU A 1014 26.76 -19.42 -19.67
CA LEU A 1014 26.96 -19.09 -21.08
C LEU A 1014 26.17 -20.06 -21.99
N LEU A 1015 26.30 -21.38 -21.78
CA LEU A 1015 25.55 -22.40 -22.53
C LEU A 1015 24.04 -22.16 -22.46
N HIS A 1016 23.51 -21.85 -21.28
CA HIS A 1016 22.09 -21.66 -21.05
C HIS A 1016 21.53 -20.36 -21.64
N THR A 1017 22.34 -19.30 -21.69
CA THR A 1017 21.90 -17.98 -22.19
C THR A 1017 22.13 -17.82 -23.70
N GLU A 1018 23.24 -18.31 -24.26
CA GLU A 1018 23.41 -18.41 -25.72
C GLU A 1018 22.36 -19.32 -26.36
N PHE A 1019 21.91 -20.37 -25.66
CA PHE A 1019 20.82 -21.21 -26.14
C PHE A 1019 19.55 -20.40 -26.42
N GLY A 1020 19.23 -19.39 -25.60
CA GLY A 1020 18.07 -18.52 -25.83
C GLY A 1020 18.14 -17.77 -27.16
N LYS A 1021 19.30 -17.15 -27.46
CA LYS A 1021 19.62 -16.47 -28.73
C LYS A 1021 19.45 -17.39 -29.94
N TRP A 1022 19.92 -18.63 -29.85
CA TRP A 1022 19.77 -19.62 -30.93
C TRP A 1022 18.35 -20.16 -31.07
N ARG A 1023 17.66 -20.39 -29.94
CA ARG A 1023 16.36 -21.04 -29.89
C ARG A 1023 15.22 -20.09 -30.22
N TYR A 1024 15.26 -18.84 -29.76
CA TYR A 1024 14.14 -17.88 -29.82
C TYR A 1024 14.54 -16.52 -30.42
N PRO A 1025 15.07 -16.47 -31.67
CA PRO A 1025 15.51 -15.23 -32.31
C PRO A 1025 14.36 -14.25 -32.61
N CYS A 1026 13.12 -14.72 -32.66
CA CYS A 1026 11.92 -13.90 -32.86
C CYS A 1026 11.22 -13.53 -31.53
N GLY A 1027 11.72 -14.07 -30.40
CA GLY A 1027 11.21 -13.85 -29.05
C GLY A 1027 12.13 -12.93 -28.25
N TYR A 1028 12.30 -13.23 -26.96
CA TYR A 1028 13.18 -12.50 -26.05
C TYR A 1028 14.51 -13.20 -25.77
N GLY A 1029 14.74 -14.39 -26.33
CA GLY A 1029 15.84 -15.28 -25.94
C GLY A 1029 17.26 -14.72 -26.09
N ALA A 1030 17.46 -13.69 -26.92
CA ALA A 1030 18.74 -12.99 -27.06
C ALA A 1030 18.98 -11.91 -25.98
N GLU A 1031 17.95 -11.44 -25.29
CA GLU A 1031 18.06 -10.44 -24.21
C GLU A 1031 17.91 -11.10 -22.83
N LEU A 1032 16.98 -12.06 -22.69
CA LEU A 1032 16.62 -12.68 -21.41
C LEU A 1032 16.07 -14.11 -21.55
N PRO A 1033 15.93 -14.87 -20.46
CA PRO A 1033 15.42 -16.24 -20.49
C PRO A 1033 13.97 -16.30 -20.99
N ASP A 1034 13.72 -17.01 -22.08
CA ASP A 1034 12.42 -17.12 -22.75
C ASP A 1034 12.04 -18.60 -22.89
N PHE A 1035 10.85 -18.99 -22.40
CA PHE A 1035 10.44 -20.39 -22.31
C PHE A 1035 9.05 -20.65 -22.89
N ALA A 1036 8.95 -21.74 -23.64
CA ALA A 1036 7.71 -22.33 -24.13
C ALA A 1036 7.67 -23.82 -23.78
N PHE A 1037 8.04 -24.69 -24.74
CA PHE A 1037 8.03 -26.15 -24.58
C PHE A 1037 9.16 -26.70 -23.69
N ASP A 1038 10.15 -25.88 -23.34
CA ASP A 1038 11.25 -26.15 -22.41
C ASP A 1038 10.88 -25.84 -20.94
N SER A 1039 9.65 -25.40 -20.68
CA SER A 1039 9.14 -25.04 -19.35
C SER A 1039 9.18 -26.20 -18.34
N VAL A 1040 8.69 -27.39 -18.71
CA VAL A 1040 8.67 -28.54 -17.79
C VAL A 1040 10.09 -29.03 -17.46
N PRO A 1041 10.99 -29.25 -18.44
CA PRO A 1041 12.41 -29.56 -18.16
C PRO A 1041 13.13 -28.54 -17.26
N TYR A 1042 12.80 -27.24 -17.36
CA TYR A 1042 13.37 -26.25 -16.45
C TYR A 1042 12.84 -26.40 -15.01
N VAL A 1043 11.55 -26.70 -14.85
CA VAL A 1043 11.01 -27.03 -13.53
C VAL A 1043 11.66 -28.30 -12.97
N ASP A 1044 11.88 -29.33 -13.81
CA ASP A 1044 12.58 -30.55 -13.39
C ASP A 1044 14.03 -30.27 -12.94
N LEU A 1045 14.76 -29.40 -13.65
CA LEU A 1045 16.11 -28.95 -13.28
C LEU A 1045 16.16 -28.39 -11.84
N LEU A 1046 15.23 -27.49 -11.50
CA LEU A 1046 15.16 -26.88 -10.18
C LEU A 1046 14.69 -27.89 -9.10
N LEU A 1047 13.79 -28.81 -9.44
CA LEU A 1047 13.37 -29.88 -8.52
C LEU A 1047 14.51 -30.88 -8.24
N ASN A 1048 15.32 -31.22 -9.25
CA ASN A 1048 16.52 -32.03 -9.06
C ASN A 1048 17.57 -31.32 -8.19
N ASP A 1049 17.73 -29.99 -8.33
CA ASP A 1049 18.59 -29.19 -7.43
C ASP A 1049 18.11 -29.21 -5.98
N LEU A 1050 16.78 -29.15 -5.77
CA LEU A 1050 16.14 -29.29 -4.46
C LEU A 1050 16.12 -30.73 -3.94
N GLY A 1051 16.37 -31.72 -4.80
CA GLY A 1051 16.32 -33.15 -4.48
C GLY A 1051 14.93 -33.78 -4.44
N LEU A 1052 13.93 -33.12 -5.04
CA LEU A 1052 12.51 -33.46 -5.01
C LEU A 1052 12.09 -34.33 -6.20
N LYS A 1053 10.87 -34.88 -6.14
CA LYS A 1053 10.34 -35.77 -7.19
C LYS A 1053 10.00 -34.98 -8.46
N VAL A 1054 10.62 -35.33 -9.60
CA VAL A 1054 10.30 -34.72 -10.92
C VAL A 1054 9.08 -35.35 -11.61
N HIS A 1055 8.88 -36.66 -11.44
CA HIS A 1055 7.75 -37.41 -12.00
C HIS A 1055 6.56 -37.35 -11.04
N ARG A 1056 5.52 -36.58 -11.37
CA ARG A 1056 4.43 -36.17 -10.45
C ARG A 1056 3.04 -36.70 -10.84
N LYS A 1057 2.96 -37.67 -11.74
CA LYS A 1057 1.72 -38.32 -12.19
C LYS A 1057 1.59 -39.73 -11.59
N GLU A 1058 0.39 -40.28 -11.70
CA GLU A 1058 0.02 -41.59 -11.14
C GLU A 1058 0.75 -42.77 -11.81
N SER A 1059 1.19 -42.61 -13.06
CA SER A 1059 1.89 -43.67 -13.81
C SER A 1059 2.86 -43.11 -14.84
N ARG A 1060 3.86 -43.92 -15.22
CA ARG A 1060 4.88 -43.56 -16.23
C ARG A 1060 4.30 -43.16 -17.59
N LEU A 1061 3.13 -43.68 -17.97
CA LEU A 1061 2.44 -43.25 -19.19
C LEU A 1061 1.87 -41.84 -19.02
N MET A 1062 1.25 -41.56 -17.87
CA MET A 1062 0.67 -40.25 -17.57
C MET A 1062 1.73 -39.16 -17.41
N GLU A 1063 2.95 -39.48 -16.93
CA GLU A 1063 4.09 -38.54 -16.96
C GLU A 1063 4.38 -38.01 -18.37
N LEU A 1064 4.13 -38.82 -19.41
CA LEU A 1064 4.40 -38.47 -20.81
C LEU A 1064 3.24 -37.72 -21.47
N VAL A 1065 2.01 -38.20 -21.30
CA VAL A 1065 0.85 -37.77 -22.10
C VAL A 1065 -0.11 -36.83 -21.39
N ALA A 1066 -0.01 -36.68 -20.06
CA ALA A 1066 -0.83 -35.73 -19.31
C ALA A 1066 -0.10 -34.39 -19.16
N PRO A 1067 -0.80 -33.25 -19.27
CA PRO A 1067 -0.20 -31.95 -19.05
C PRO A 1067 0.14 -31.74 -17.57
N TYR A 1068 1.29 -31.15 -17.30
CA TYR A 1068 1.63 -30.62 -15.98
C TYR A 1068 0.88 -29.31 -15.73
N LYS A 1069 0.33 -29.20 -14.52
CA LYS A 1069 -0.51 -28.11 -14.04
C LYS A 1069 -0.07 -27.72 -12.64
N PRO A 1070 -0.42 -26.52 -12.15
CA PRO A 1070 0.00 -26.07 -10.82
C PRO A 1070 -0.36 -27.06 -9.71
N ARG A 1071 -1.56 -27.65 -9.75
CA ARG A 1071 -2.01 -28.66 -8.80
C ARG A 1071 -1.12 -29.91 -8.65
N ASP A 1072 -0.30 -30.25 -9.66
CA ASP A 1072 0.62 -31.39 -9.58
C ASP A 1072 1.83 -31.09 -8.67
N TYR A 1073 2.08 -29.81 -8.38
CA TYR A 1073 3.13 -29.28 -7.53
C TYR A 1073 2.61 -28.85 -6.15
N ARG A 1074 1.44 -29.36 -5.74
CA ARG A 1074 0.89 -29.11 -4.40
C ARG A 1074 1.68 -29.88 -3.36
N GLY A 1075 1.90 -29.28 -2.19
CA GLY A 1075 2.65 -29.90 -1.10
C GLY A 1075 4.17 -29.85 -1.29
N LEU A 1076 4.67 -28.98 -2.18
CA LEU A 1076 6.09 -28.89 -2.51
C LEU A 1076 6.96 -28.47 -1.32
N LEU A 1077 6.41 -27.64 -0.43
CA LEU A 1077 7.17 -27.12 0.70
C LEU A 1077 7.32 -28.18 1.78
N GLU A 1078 6.25 -28.92 2.03
CA GLU A 1078 6.16 -30.07 2.93
C GLU A 1078 7.08 -31.20 2.43
N GLU A 1079 7.02 -31.54 1.13
CA GLU A 1079 7.92 -32.52 0.49
C GLU A 1079 9.40 -32.17 0.69
N TRP A 1080 9.74 -30.86 0.60
CA TRP A 1080 11.10 -30.40 0.84
C TRP A 1080 11.48 -30.41 2.32
N GLN A 1081 10.60 -29.95 3.22
CA GLN A 1081 10.84 -30.01 4.65
C GLN A 1081 11.06 -31.46 5.11
N GLU A 1082 10.23 -32.42 4.67
CA GLU A 1082 10.40 -33.85 4.95
C GLU A 1082 11.75 -34.37 4.44
N ALA A 1083 12.15 -34.01 3.20
CA ALA A 1083 13.42 -34.39 2.61
C ALA A 1083 14.65 -33.84 3.40
N GLN A 1084 14.53 -32.66 4.01
CA GLN A 1084 15.59 -32.10 4.87
C GLN A 1084 15.68 -32.80 6.24
N HIS A 1085 14.57 -33.35 6.76
CA HIS A 1085 14.56 -34.06 8.05
C HIS A 1085 15.08 -35.51 7.95
N TRP A 1086 15.03 -36.12 6.76
CA TRP A 1086 15.57 -37.47 6.48
C TRP A 1086 17.10 -37.60 6.67
N GLY A 1087 17.82 -36.51 6.95
CA GLY A 1087 19.25 -36.53 7.33
C GLY A 1087 19.53 -36.49 8.84
N LYS A 1088 18.51 -36.61 9.71
CA LYS A 1088 18.64 -36.48 11.18
C LYS A 1088 18.05 -37.66 11.99
N VAL A 1089 17.84 -38.81 11.36
CA VAL A 1089 17.42 -40.07 12.01
C VAL A 1089 18.58 -41.06 12.04
#